data_AF-A0AAD7W4K2-F1
#
_entry.id   AF-A0AAD7W4K2-F1
#
_cell.length_a   1.000
_cell.length_b   1.000
_cell.length_c   1.000
_cell.angle_alpha   90.00
_cell.angle_beta   90.00
_cell.angle_gamma   90.00
#
_symmetry.space_group_name_H-M   'P 1'
#
loop_
_entity.id
_entity.type
_entity.pdbx_description
1 polymer ?
#
loop_
_entity_poly.entity_id
_entity_poly.type
_entity_poly.pdbx_seq_one_letter_code
_entity_poly.pdbx_strand_id
1 'polypeptide(L)'
;MSLDRFCSLDGSDPFWDWNRTWHTFSPDLTQCFQNTVLVWVPCAYLWVCAPLYCLYLRHHDRGYICMTHLNKAKTVVAALLWVICWADVFYSFWERNQGVVIAPVYLVSPTILGITMLLAVFLTQFERMKGVQSSGVMLNFWLVSVLCASVSFRSRILQVLDQSAGVDWFRYTTFYTYFTLLLVSLLLSCLSDRPPLFCQAVMDPNPCPESGASFLSKITFWWITGLLVQGYKRPLEEGDLWSLNPADRSQAIVPQLVHSWHSQCSKAKRSGVRGHGVRVGGGGAYFPKMPPRGGAPAEGAGPPADEAEVLLVKTAQKGREPSLLLALCRAFGPYFLVSSFYKIIHDVLMFMGPEILRRLIQFTLILQKYFHVCFVTGMRLRSAIVGAVYRKALVITSAARRTSTVGEIVNLMSVDAQRFMDLVTYINMVWSAPLQVVLALYFLWQTLGPSVLAGVAVMVLMFPVNAFIAMKNKTFQVAQMKSKDSRIKLMNEVLNGIKVLKLYAWELAFRDKVTEIRQSELHVLKKSALLGAMSTFTWVCAPFLVALSTFGVYVLIDERNVLDAQKAFVSLALFNLLRFPLNMLPMVISSMVEASVSLKRLRVFLSHEELEEGSVENTAITGSPNSVTITDGTFSWSRMDPPSLKRISVQIPEGSLVAVVGHVGSGKSSLLSALLGEMHKQEGSVSLRGSVAYVPQQAWIQNATLQDNILFGRERKDSWYWRVMEACAMLPDLDILPARDATEIGEKGVNLSGGQKQRVSLARAVYCDCAVYLLDDPLSAVDAHVGKHIFEKVIGPQGVLQGRTRILVTHGLSFLPQADLILVMVDGEITETGSYLELLGRQGGSLRGPLRQLRTSPAWSRARTTQPWSSQEEEAKGEAEGLGALWASGPNGGAVGKPGTVNPVKLSVFWEYMKAIGLFLSFLSAFLFFTHHLASLASNYWLSLWTDDPC
;
A
#
# COMPACT_ATOMS: atom_id res chain seq x y z
N MET A 1 -57.08 12.37 18.84
CA MET A 1 -57.85 12.09 17.62
C MET A 1 -57.40 10.73 17.10
N SER A 2 -58.27 9.75 16.87
CA SER A 2 -57.89 8.52 16.16
C SER A 2 -57.49 8.88 14.72
N LEU A 3 -56.55 8.14 14.13
CA LEU A 3 -56.09 8.38 12.74
C LEU A 3 -57.25 8.29 11.74
N ASP A 4 -58.27 7.48 12.03
CA ASP A 4 -59.47 7.35 11.20
C ASP A 4 -60.30 8.64 11.17
N ARG A 5 -60.46 9.32 12.34
CA ARG A 5 -61.12 10.63 12.45
C ARG A 5 -60.29 11.78 11.87
N PHE A 6 -58.99 11.57 11.68
CA PHE A 6 -58.12 12.54 11.03
C PHE A 6 -58.28 12.49 9.50
N CYS A 7 -58.57 11.31 8.96
CA CYS A 7 -58.74 11.08 7.52
C CYS A 7 -60.18 11.22 7.02
N SER A 8 -61.18 10.89 7.84
CA SER A 8 -62.60 11.04 7.51
C SER A 8 -63.38 11.56 8.72
N LEU A 9 -64.29 12.51 8.51
CA LEU A 9 -65.11 13.08 9.59
C LEU A 9 -66.11 12.06 10.15
N ASP A 10 -66.55 11.13 9.30
CA ASP A 10 -67.52 10.08 9.62
C ASP A 10 -66.88 8.73 10.01
N GLY A 11 -65.55 8.60 9.90
CA GLY A 11 -64.83 7.34 10.14
C GLY A 11 -64.99 6.30 9.04
N SER A 12 -65.49 6.69 7.85
CA SER A 12 -65.76 5.82 6.71
C SER A 12 -64.50 5.25 6.04
N ASP A 13 -63.37 5.94 6.17
CA ASP A 13 -62.08 5.49 5.63
C ASP A 13 -61.15 5.00 6.76
N PRO A 14 -60.97 3.68 6.91
CA PRO A 14 -60.06 3.14 7.91
C PRO A 14 -58.59 3.46 7.56
N PHE A 15 -57.77 3.67 8.59
CA PHE A 15 -56.34 3.90 8.44
C PHE A 15 -55.64 2.71 7.75
N TRP A 16 -56.05 1.48 8.05
CA TRP A 16 -55.51 0.26 7.43
C TRP A 16 -56.60 -0.78 7.20
N ASP A 17 -56.60 -1.40 6.02
CA ASP A 17 -57.54 -2.46 5.65
C ASP A 17 -56.78 -3.68 5.10
N TRP A 18 -56.80 -4.77 5.85
CA TRP A 18 -56.14 -6.04 5.51
C TRP A 18 -56.72 -6.69 4.25
N ASN A 19 -58.03 -6.51 4.00
CA ASN A 19 -58.66 -7.10 2.83
C ASN A 19 -58.17 -6.43 1.54
N ARG A 20 -58.03 -5.09 1.54
CA ARG A 20 -57.50 -4.35 0.38
C ARG A 20 -55.99 -4.55 0.16
N THR A 21 -55.22 -4.76 1.24
CA THR A 21 -53.76 -4.84 1.15
C THR A 21 -53.20 -6.25 0.91
N TRP A 22 -53.78 -7.28 1.52
CA TRP A 22 -53.19 -8.63 1.52
C TRP A 22 -54.10 -9.73 0.97
N HIS A 23 -55.43 -9.56 1.02
CA HIS A 23 -56.40 -10.58 0.58
C HIS A 23 -57.07 -10.27 -0.77
N THR A 24 -56.36 -9.61 -1.70
CA THR A 24 -56.87 -9.31 -3.06
C THR A 24 -55.83 -9.60 -4.13
N PHE A 25 -56.31 -9.89 -5.35
CA PHE A 25 -55.46 -10.06 -6.55
C PHE A 25 -54.82 -8.74 -7.02
N SER A 26 -55.27 -7.59 -6.53
CA SER A 26 -54.74 -6.26 -6.85
C SER A 26 -54.53 -5.44 -5.57
N PRO A 27 -53.40 -5.65 -4.85
CA PRO A 27 -53.18 -5.00 -3.57
C PRO A 27 -53.09 -3.48 -3.73
N ASP A 28 -53.84 -2.75 -2.89
CA ASP A 28 -53.79 -1.29 -2.80
C ASP A 28 -53.89 -0.80 -1.35
N LEU A 29 -53.40 0.40 -1.10
CA LEU A 29 -53.40 1.03 0.23
C LEU A 29 -54.62 1.93 0.41
N THR A 30 -55.12 2.06 1.64
CA THR A 30 -56.25 2.96 1.94
C THR A 30 -55.90 4.42 1.63
N GLN A 31 -56.89 5.21 1.23
CA GLN A 31 -56.70 6.63 0.90
C GLN A 31 -56.17 7.44 2.09
N CYS A 32 -56.58 7.07 3.31
CA CYS A 32 -56.02 7.61 4.54
C CYS A 32 -54.51 7.33 4.68
N PHE A 33 -54.06 6.09 4.46
CA PHE A 33 -52.64 5.73 4.54
C PHE A 33 -51.80 6.45 3.48
N GLN A 34 -52.35 6.59 2.27
CA GLN A 34 -51.69 7.31 1.17
C GLN A 34 -51.50 8.80 1.47
N ASN A 35 -52.54 9.48 1.97
CA ASN A 35 -52.48 10.91 2.26
C ASN A 35 -51.79 11.24 3.59
N THR A 36 -51.42 10.25 4.40
CA THR A 36 -50.71 10.42 5.68
C THR A 36 -49.28 9.87 5.61
N VAL A 37 -49.10 8.56 5.77
CA VAL A 37 -47.80 7.91 5.94
C VAL A 37 -46.90 8.11 4.73
N LEU A 38 -47.42 7.94 3.50
CA LEU A 38 -46.60 8.10 2.28
C LEU A 38 -46.10 9.54 2.09
N VAL A 39 -46.83 10.54 2.59
CA VAL A 39 -46.40 11.94 2.57
C VAL A 39 -45.43 12.23 3.72
N TRP A 40 -45.66 11.68 4.91
CA TRP A 40 -44.87 11.98 6.11
C TRP A 40 -43.50 11.31 6.13
N VAL A 41 -43.35 10.11 5.56
CA VAL A 41 -42.07 9.37 5.51
C VAL A 41 -40.92 10.19 4.90
N PRO A 42 -41.03 10.75 3.67
CA PRO A 42 -39.96 11.58 3.10
C PRO A 42 -39.74 12.88 3.89
N CYS A 43 -40.81 13.46 4.46
CA CYS A 43 -40.73 14.67 5.28
C CYS A 43 -39.93 14.42 6.57
N ALA A 44 -40.24 13.34 7.28
CA ALA A 44 -39.56 12.93 8.50
C ALA A 44 -38.07 12.64 8.25
N TYR A 45 -37.74 11.96 7.14
CA TYR A 45 -36.34 11.73 6.73
C TYR A 45 -35.56 13.04 6.64
N LEU A 46 -36.09 14.03 5.91
CA LEU A 46 -35.39 15.29 5.71
C LEU A 46 -35.27 16.10 7.01
N TRP A 47 -36.31 16.12 7.84
CA TRP A 47 -36.29 16.85 9.12
C TRP A 47 -35.31 16.27 10.13
N VAL A 48 -35.13 14.94 10.16
CA VAL A 48 -34.14 14.29 11.02
C VAL A 48 -32.72 14.51 10.48
N CYS A 49 -32.51 14.44 9.17
CA CYS A 49 -31.19 14.59 8.57
C CYS A 49 -30.71 16.05 8.49
N ALA A 50 -31.61 17.03 8.30
CA ALA A 50 -31.25 18.42 8.04
C ALA A 50 -30.37 19.08 9.13
N PRO A 51 -30.65 18.94 10.45
CA PRO A 51 -29.82 19.55 11.49
C PRO A 51 -28.38 19.02 11.48
N LEU A 52 -28.22 17.70 11.39
CA LEU A 52 -26.91 17.04 11.34
C LEU A 52 -26.16 17.41 10.05
N TYR A 53 -26.88 17.49 8.94
CA TYR A 53 -26.29 17.84 7.65
C TYR A 53 -25.86 19.31 7.59
N CYS A 54 -26.63 20.23 8.16
CA CYS A 54 -26.24 21.63 8.29
C CYS A 54 -24.97 21.81 9.15
N LEU A 55 -24.83 21.05 10.24
CA LEU A 55 -23.62 21.05 11.06
C LEU A 55 -22.40 20.51 10.29
N TYR A 56 -22.59 19.44 9.52
CA TYR A 56 -21.56 18.89 8.64
C TYR A 56 -21.08 19.91 7.60
N LEU A 57 -22.02 20.57 6.91
CA LEU A 57 -21.73 21.60 5.91
C LEU A 57 -21.05 22.83 6.52
N ARG A 58 -21.34 23.15 7.79
CA ARG A 58 -20.68 24.27 8.50
C ARG A 58 -19.22 23.97 8.80
N HIS A 59 -18.88 22.73 9.12
CA HIS A 59 -17.49 22.32 9.42
C HIS A 59 -16.63 22.06 8.19
N HIS A 60 -17.22 21.66 7.06
CA HIS A 60 -16.51 21.32 5.84
C HIS A 60 -16.76 22.34 4.72
N ASP A 61 -16.13 23.51 4.84
CA ASP A 61 -16.18 24.54 3.80
C ASP A 61 -15.24 24.18 2.64
N ARG A 62 -15.81 23.88 1.46
CA ARG A 62 -15.06 23.53 0.24
C ARG A 62 -15.00 24.68 -0.77
N GLY A 63 -15.39 25.89 -0.35
CA GLY A 63 -15.50 27.07 -1.21
C GLY A 63 -16.88 27.24 -1.83
N TYR A 64 -17.01 28.17 -2.77
CA TYR A 64 -18.29 28.58 -3.34
C TYR A 64 -18.46 28.10 -4.79
N ILE A 65 -19.65 27.58 -5.13
CA ILE A 65 -20.02 27.21 -6.51
C ILE A 65 -20.79 28.37 -7.17
N CYS A 66 -20.28 28.88 -8.31
CA CYS A 66 -21.01 29.85 -9.13
C CYS A 66 -22.35 29.30 -9.63
N MET A 67 -23.34 30.18 -9.83
CA MET A 67 -24.65 29.79 -10.34
C MET A 67 -24.58 29.26 -11.78
N THR A 68 -24.58 27.94 -11.91
CA THR A 68 -24.67 27.21 -13.18
C THR A 68 -26.12 27.08 -13.65
N HIS A 69 -26.33 26.75 -14.93
CA HIS A 69 -27.66 26.45 -15.45
C HIS A 69 -28.33 25.27 -14.71
N LEU A 70 -27.54 24.27 -14.29
CA LEU A 70 -28.04 23.12 -13.53
C LEU A 70 -28.56 23.53 -12.14
N ASN A 71 -27.81 24.39 -11.43
CA ASN A 71 -28.21 24.87 -10.12
C ASN A 71 -29.44 25.80 -10.18
N LYS A 72 -29.51 26.65 -11.22
CA LYS A 72 -30.73 27.42 -11.52
C LYS A 72 -31.93 26.49 -11.75
N ALA A 73 -31.75 25.41 -12.52
CA ALA A 73 -32.82 24.44 -12.75
C ALA A 73 -33.28 23.74 -11.47
N LYS A 74 -32.35 23.22 -10.65
CA LYS A 74 -32.67 22.58 -9.35
C LYS A 74 -33.48 23.49 -8.44
N THR A 75 -33.07 24.76 -8.34
CA THR A 75 -33.69 25.74 -7.45
C THR A 75 -35.05 26.22 -7.96
N VAL A 76 -35.22 26.39 -9.28
CA VAL A 76 -36.52 26.69 -9.90
C VAL A 76 -37.50 25.53 -9.73
N VAL A 77 -37.10 24.28 -10.00
CA VAL A 77 -37.97 23.11 -9.86
C VAL A 77 -38.41 22.92 -8.40
N ALA A 78 -37.49 23.07 -7.44
CA ALA A 78 -37.82 22.98 -6.03
C ALA A 78 -38.77 24.11 -5.57
N ALA A 79 -38.62 25.32 -6.11
CA ALA A 79 -39.55 26.43 -5.86
C ALA A 79 -40.94 26.17 -6.47
N LEU A 80 -41.03 25.61 -7.68
CA LEU A 80 -42.30 25.23 -8.30
C LEU A 80 -43.03 24.15 -7.48
N LEU A 81 -42.29 23.15 -6.98
CA LEU A 81 -42.85 22.12 -6.07
C LEU A 81 -43.43 22.75 -4.79
N TRP A 82 -42.75 23.74 -4.22
CA TRP A 82 -43.25 24.49 -3.08
C TRP A 82 -44.55 25.24 -3.40
N VAL A 83 -44.62 25.93 -4.55
CA VAL A 83 -45.83 26.64 -4.99
C VAL A 83 -47.02 25.68 -5.15
N ILE A 84 -46.82 24.51 -5.75
CA ILE A 84 -47.89 23.51 -5.93
C ILE A 84 -48.43 23.02 -4.58
N CYS A 85 -47.56 22.76 -3.60
CA CYS A 85 -48.00 22.35 -2.26
C CYS A 85 -48.86 23.42 -1.59
N TRP A 86 -48.52 24.70 -1.75
CA TRP A 86 -49.32 25.81 -1.21
C TRP A 86 -50.62 26.06 -1.98
N ALA A 87 -50.65 25.77 -3.28
CA ALA A 87 -51.87 25.82 -4.07
C ALA A 87 -52.91 24.81 -3.56
N ASP A 88 -52.50 23.60 -3.18
CA ASP A 88 -53.39 22.59 -2.56
C ASP A 88 -53.92 23.02 -1.17
N VAL A 89 -53.09 23.71 -0.38
CA VAL A 89 -53.50 24.29 0.92
C VAL A 89 -54.52 25.41 0.71
N PHE A 90 -54.24 26.34 -0.22
CA PHE A 90 -55.14 27.45 -0.53
C PHE A 90 -56.47 26.97 -1.10
N TYR A 91 -56.44 25.96 -1.98
CA TYR A 91 -57.65 25.32 -2.51
C TYR A 91 -58.49 24.69 -1.39
N SER A 92 -57.85 24.02 -0.43
CA SER A 92 -58.55 23.46 0.74
C SER A 92 -59.16 24.54 1.64
N PHE A 93 -58.51 25.71 1.78
CA PHE A 93 -59.11 26.86 2.46
C PHE A 93 -60.27 27.48 1.69
N TRP A 94 -60.16 27.54 0.36
CA TRP A 94 -61.21 28.04 -0.52
C TRP A 94 -62.47 27.18 -0.43
N GLU A 95 -62.34 25.85 -0.50
CA GLU A 95 -63.46 24.92 -0.33
C GLU A 95 -64.11 25.05 1.06
N ARG A 96 -63.30 25.25 2.11
CA ARG A 96 -63.83 25.51 3.46
C ARG A 96 -64.61 26.82 3.54
N ASN A 97 -64.17 27.84 2.81
CA ASN A 97 -64.89 29.12 2.73
C ASN A 97 -66.22 29.01 1.96
N GLN A 98 -66.32 28.05 1.04
CA GLN A 98 -67.56 27.70 0.32
C GLN A 98 -68.51 26.80 1.15
N GLY A 99 -68.18 26.54 2.43
CA GLY A 99 -69.04 25.77 3.35
C GLY A 99 -68.88 24.25 3.27
N VAL A 100 -67.89 23.73 2.52
CA VAL A 100 -67.61 22.29 2.47
C VAL A 100 -66.82 21.88 3.72
N VAL A 101 -67.30 20.87 4.45
CA VAL A 101 -66.59 20.32 5.63
C VAL A 101 -65.53 19.33 5.15
N ILE A 102 -64.26 19.71 5.27
CA ILE A 102 -63.11 18.91 4.77
C ILE A 102 -62.41 18.22 5.94
N ALA A 103 -61.99 16.97 5.74
CA ALA A 103 -61.21 16.24 6.73
C ALA A 103 -59.84 16.92 6.99
N PRO A 104 -59.35 16.93 8.24
CA PRO A 104 -58.08 17.59 8.61
C PRO A 104 -56.86 17.14 7.80
N VAL A 105 -56.81 15.90 7.33
CA VAL A 105 -55.70 15.34 6.55
C VAL A 105 -55.38 16.15 5.27
N TYR A 106 -56.41 16.67 4.60
CA TYR A 106 -56.25 17.43 3.35
C TYR A 106 -55.66 18.82 3.58
N LEU A 107 -55.70 19.32 4.82
CA LEU A 107 -55.05 20.57 5.21
C LEU A 107 -53.64 20.31 5.77
N VAL A 108 -53.50 19.33 6.67
CA VAL A 108 -52.26 19.09 7.41
C VAL A 108 -51.17 18.45 6.54
N SER A 109 -51.48 17.45 5.71
CA SER A 109 -50.44 16.79 4.91
C SER A 109 -49.79 17.69 3.85
N PRO A 110 -50.54 18.50 3.06
CA PRO A 110 -49.94 19.45 2.13
C PRO A 110 -49.16 20.59 2.82
N THR A 111 -49.56 21.02 4.03
CA THR A 111 -48.79 22.02 4.79
C THR A 111 -47.43 21.48 5.26
N ILE A 112 -47.40 20.25 5.80
CA ILE A 112 -46.13 19.59 6.18
C ILE A 112 -45.24 19.45 4.96
N LEU A 113 -45.80 18.99 3.83
CA LEU A 113 -45.07 18.86 2.57
C LEU A 113 -44.58 20.21 2.04
N GLY A 114 -45.38 21.27 2.13
CA GLY A 114 -44.96 22.63 1.76
C GLY A 114 -43.79 23.14 2.60
N ILE A 115 -43.81 22.91 3.91
CA ILE A 115 -42.69 23.27 4.80
C ILE A 115 -41.43 22.47 4.43
N THR A 116 -41.56 21.19 4.09
CA THR A 116 -40.41 20.34 3.73
C THR A 116 -39.83 20.71 2.37
N MET A 117 -40.65 21.12 1.39
CA MET A 117 -40.17 21.64 0.11
C MET A 117 -39.41 22.97 0.28
N LEU A 118 -39.84 23.85 1.19
CA LEU A 118 -39.10 25.07 1.53
C LEU A 118 -37.72 24.75 2.13
N LEU A 119 -37.67 23.77 3.04
CA LEU A 119 -36.43 23.29 3.62
C LEU A 119 -35.49 22.69 2.55
N ALA A 120 -36.03 21.95 1.57
CA ALA A 120 -35.25 21.40 0.46
C ALA A 120 -34.65 22.51 -0.43
N VAL A 121 -35.40 23.59 -0.70
CA VAL A 121 -34.89 24.78 -1.41
C VAL A 121 -33.74 25.42 -0.63
N PHE A 122 -33.92 25.61 0.69
CA PHE A 122 -32.88 26.17 1.56
C PHE A 122 -31.61 25.31 1.56
N LEU A 123 -31.73 23.99 1.72
CA LEU A 123 -30.59 23.07 1.72
C LEU A 123 -29.84 23.09 0.38
N THR A 124 -30.57 23.12 -0.74
CA THR A 124 -29.94 23.21 -2.09
C THR A 124 -29.11 24.49 -2.24
N GLN A 125 -29.59 25.62 -1.72
CA GLN A 125 -28.82 26.88 -1.72
C GLN A 125 -27.62 26.84 -0.76
N PHE A 126 -27.79 26.21 0.40
CA PHE A 126 -26.74 26.09 1.41
C PHE A 126 -25.60 25.17 0.93
N GLU A 127 -25.92 24.07 0.24
CA GLU A 127 -24.96 23.19 -0.43
C GLU A 127 -24.12 23.95 -1.46
N ARG A 128 -24.75 24.81 -2.27
CA ARG A 128 -24.05 25.68 -3.23
C ARG A 128 -23.06 26.61 -2.52
N MET A 129 -23.51 27.26 -1.43
CA MET A 129 -22.68 28.22 -0.71
C MET A 129 -21.45 27.57 -0.06
N LYS A 130 -21.54 26.28 0.28
CA LYS A 130 -20.47 25.49 0.90
C LYS A 130 -19.68 24.59 -0.05
N GLY A 131 -20.00 24.63 -1.35
CA GLY A 131 -19.19 24.00 -2.38
C GLY A 131 -19.42 22.49 -2.54
N VAL A 132 -20.60 21.99 -2.17
CA VAL A 132 -20.97 20.58 -2.35
C VAL A 132 -21.53 20.36 -3.75
N GLN A 133 -20.84 19.55 -4.56
CA GLN A 133 -21.22 19.29 -5.96
C GLN A 133 -22.39 18.32 -6.11
N SER A 134 -22.56 17.40 -5.16
CA SER A 134 -23.65 16.43 -5.15
C SER A 134 -23.87 15.93 -3.73
N SER A 135 -25.13 15.96 -3.29
CA SER A 135 -25.55 15.59 -1.94
C SER A 135 -26.28 14.27 -1.93
N GLY A 136 -25.80 13.34 -1.11
CA GLY A 136 -26.48 12.07 -0.87
C GLY A 136 -27.78 12.24 -0.07
N VAL A 137 -27.84 13.21 0.84
CA VAL A 137 -29.05 13.50 1.64
C VAL A 137 -30.19 13.94 0.71
N MET A 138 -29.89 14.85 -0.22
CA MET A 138 -30.91 15.32 -1.16
C MET A 138 -31.32 14.26 -2.18
N LEU A 139 -30.36 13.50 -2.74
CA LEU A 139 -30.70 12.40 -3.64
C LEU A 139 -31.62 11.35 -2.97
N ASN A 140 -31.31 10.96 -1.73
CA ASN A 140 -32.15 10.01 -0.98
C ASN A 140 -33.55 10.58 -0.70
N PHE A 141 -33.65 11.86 -0.34
CA PHE A 141 -34.95 12.52 -0.13
C PHE A 141 -35.81 12.47 -1.40
N TRP A 142 -35.27 12.85 -2.55
CA TRP A 142 -36.01 12.80 -3.83
C TRP A 142 -36.38 11.37 -4.22
N LEU A 143 -35.48 10.40 -3.99
CA LEU A 143 -35.75 9.00 -4.26
C LEU A 143 -36.88 8.44 -3.40
N VAL A 144 -36.85 8.65 -2.08
CA VAL A 144 -37.93 8.21 -1.18
C VAL A 144 -39.24 8.90 -1.53
N SER A 145 -39.21 10.19 -1.88
CA SER A 145 -40.40 10.95 -2.27
C SER A 145 -41.05 10.38 -3.54
N VAL A 146 -40.26 10.06 -4.57
CA VAL A 146 -40.76 9.43 -5.81
C VAL A 146 -41.32 8.04 -5.53
N LEU A 147 -40.66 7.24 -4.68
CA LEU A 147 -41.14 5.90 -4.32
C LEU A 147 -42.47 5.94 -3.59
N CYS A 148 -42.62 6.81 -2.59
CA CYS A 148 -43.88 6.98 -1.87
C CYS A 148 -44.98 7.52 -2.80
N ALA A 149 -44.67 8.51 -3.64
CA ALA A 149 -45.64 9.07 -4.58
C ALA A 149 -46.05 8.10 -5.70
N SER A 150 -45.19 7.16 -6.09
CA SER A 150 -45.50 6.16 -7.14
C SER A 150 -46.65 5.23 -6.76
N VAL A 151 -46.78 4.91 -5.46
CA VAL A 151 -47.88 4.11 -4.93
C VAL A 151 -49.19 4.88 -5.06
N SER A 152 -49.21 6.15 -4.63
CA SER A 152 -50.38 7.02 -4.78
C SER A 152 -50.73 7.32 -6.25
N PHE A 153 -49.72 7.40 -7.12
CA PHE A 153 -49.93 7.56 -8.57
C PHE A 153 -50.63 6.36 -9.19
N ARG A 154 -50.20 5.14 -8.86
CA ARG A 154 -50.87 3.90 -9.31
C ARG A 154 -52.31 3.84 -8.82
N SER A 155 -52.55 4.09 -7.53
CA SER A 155 -53.89 4.02 -6.95
C SER A 155 -54.87 5.00 -7.60
N ARG A 156 -54.45 6.26 -7.82
CA ARG A 156 -55.26 7.28 -8.50
C ARG A 156 -55.58 6.92 -9.97
N ILE A 157 -54.67 6.25 -10.67
CA ILE A 157 -54.94 5.77 -12.04
C ILE A 157 -56.00 4.67 -12.03
N LEU A 158 -55.90 3.72 -11.10
CA LEU A 158 -56.89 2.64 -10.96
C LEU A 158 -58.28 3.20 -10.61
N GLN A 159 -58.36 4.19 -9.72
CA GLN A 159 -59.61 4.86 -9.37
C GLN A 159 -60.29 5.59 -10.54
N VAL A 160 -59.50 6.17 -11.46
CA VAL A 160 -60.03 6.83 -12.66
C VAL A 160 -60.51 5.80 -13.70
N LEU A 161 -59.85 4.64 -13.78
CA LEU A 161 -60.23 3.56 -14.69
C LEU A 161 -61.54 2.86 -14.25
N ASP A 162 -61.79 2.74 -12.95
CA ASP A 162 -62.96 2.05 -12.37
C ASP A 162 -64.27 2.89 -12.30
N GLN A 163 -64.35 4.02 -13.03
CA GLN A 163 -65.56 4.83 -13.31
C GLN A 163 -66.62 4.98 -12.18
N SER A 164 -66.22 5.16 -10.91
CA SER A 164 -67.19 5.10 -9.78
C SER A 164 -67.12 6.22 -8.73
N ALA A 165 -66.33 7.28 -8.90
CA ALA A 165 -66.34 8.41 -7.97
C ALA A 165 -66.17 9.76 -8.68
N GLY A 166 -66.88 10.80 -8.20
CA GLY A 166 -66.71 12.18 -8.67
C GLY A 166 -65.25 12.61 -8.54
N VAL A 167 -64.59 12.87 -9.68
CA VAL A 167 -63.16 13.17 -9.72
C VAL A 167 -62.92 14.65 -9.44
N ASP A 168 -62.24 14.95 -8.34
CA ASP A 168 -61.71 16.29 -8.03
C ASP A 168 -60.59 16.65 -9.03
N TRP A 169 -60.97 17.21 -10.17
CA TRP A 169 -60.05 17.56 -11.26
C TRP A 169 -58.86 18.40 -10.82
N PHE A 170 -59.05 19.33 -9.88
CA PHE A 170 -57.97 20.18 -9.37
C PHE A 170 -56.91 19.36 -8.62
N ARG A 171 -57.31 18.57 -7.62
CA ARG A 171 -56.41 17.75 -6.77
C ARG A 171 -55.66 16.68 -7.56
N TYR A 172 -56.28 16.12 -8.61
CA TYR A 172 -55.62 15.18 -9.50
C TYR A 172 -54.59 15.87 -10.38
N THR A 173 -54.92 17.04 -10.94
CA THR A 173 -54.00 17.81 -11.79
C THR A 173 -52.80 18.34 -10.99
N THR A 174 -53.00 18.84 -9.77
CA THR A 174 -51.91 19.28 -8.89
C THR A 174 -51.02 18.10 -8.46
N PHE A 175 -51.60 16.93 -8.18
CA PHE A 175 -50.82 15.73 -7.86
C PHE A 175 -49.98 15.22 -9.06
N TYR A 176 -50.52 15.18 -10.28
CA TYR A 176 -49.77 14.74 -11.46
C TYR A 176 -48.64 15.73 -11.82
N THR A 177 -48.88 17.03 -11.71
CA THR A 177 -47.84 18.05 -11.89
C THR A 177 -46.77 17.99 -10.79
N TYR A 178 -47.17 17.72 -9.54
CA TYR A 178 -46.24 17.44 -8.46
C TYR A 178 -45.37 16.20 -8.73
N PHE A 179 -45.97 15.07 -9.14
CA PHE A 179 -45.25 13.83 -9.42
C PHE A 179 -44.24 13.98 -10.58
N THR A 180 -44.63 14.68 -11.65
CA THR A 180 -43.72 14.95 -12.78
C THR A 180 -42.54 15.83 -12.39
N LEU A 181 -42.77 16.87 -11.59
CA LEU A 181 -41.68 17.72 -11.08
C LEU A 181 -40.78 16.99 -10.07
N LEU A 182 -41.31 16.05 -9.27
CA LEU A 182 -40.50 15.17 -8.44
C LEU A 182 -39.55 14.29 -9.27
N LEU A 183 -40.04 13.71 -10.38
CA LEU A 183 -39.21 12.93 -11.29
C LEU A 183 -38.10 13.80 -11.92
N VAL A 184 -38.44 15.02 -12.34
CA VAL A 184 -37.45 15.99 -12.85
C VAL A 184 -36.41 16.33 -11.77
N SER A 185 -36.83 16.58 -10.53
CA SER A 185 -35.93 16.88 -9.41
C SER A 185 -34.98 15.73 -9.09
N LEU A 186 -35.46 14.48 -9.17
CA LEU A 186 -34.64 13.28 -9.02
C LEU A 186 -33.60 13.18 -10.14
N LEU A 187 -33.99 13.40 -11.40
CA LEU A 187 -33.08 13.38 -12.55
C LEU A 187 -32.00 14.47 -12.44
N LEU A 188 -32.38 15.69 -12.07
CA LEU A 188 -31.44 16.79 -11.86
C LEU A 188 -30.46 16.50 -10.70
N SER A 189 -30.91 15.79 -9.67
CA SER A 189 -30.07 15.41 -8.52
C SER A 189 -29.04 14.32 -8.85
N CYS A 190 -29.27 13.52 -9.91
CA CYS A 190 -28.30 12.54 -10.41
C CYS A 190 -27.10 13.20 -11.13
N LEU A 191 -27.25 14.45 -11.58
CA LEU A 191 -26.21 15.22 -12.25
C LEU A 191 -25.35 15.99 -11.24
N SER A 192 -24.03 15.94 -11.42
CA SER A 192 -23.07 16.64 -10.56
C SER A 192 -22.89 18.10 -10.98
N ASP A 193 -22.78 18.99 -9.99
CA ASP A 193 -22.48 20.41 -10.23
C ASP A 193 -20.99 20.65 -10.51
N ARG A 194 -20.70 21.81 -11.13
CA ARG A 194 -19.32 22.22 -11.45
C ARG A 194 -18.48 22.39 -10.16
N PRO A 195 -17.15 22.18 -10.23
CA PRO A 195 -16.27 22.34 -9.07
C PRO A 195 -16.29 23.77 -8.51
N PRO A 196 -16.05 23.93 -7.19
CA PRO A 196 -16.00 25.25 -6.55
C PRO A 196 -14.85 26.10 -7.11
N LEU A 197 -15.03 27.42 -7.11
CA LEU A 197 -13.96 28.34 -7.49
C LEU A 197 -12.77 28.15 -6.55
N PHE A 198 -11.55 28.11 -7.11
CA PHE A 198 -10.26 27.92 -6.41
C PHE A 198 -9.96 26.49 -5.92
N CYS A 199 -10.61 25.46 -6.46
CA CYS A 199 -10.23 24.08 -6.16
C CYS A 199 -8.82 23.77 -6.71
N GLN A 200 -7.92 23.22 -5.87
CA GLN A 200 -6.58 22.78 -6.30
C GLN A 200 -6.62 21.77 -7.46
N ALA A 201 -7.70 21.02 -7.60
CA ALA A 201 -7.91 20.08 -8.72
C ALA A 201 -8.00 20.76 -10.10
N VAL A 202 -8.15 22.09 -10.17
CA VAL A 202 -8.14 22.87 -11.42
C VAL A 202 -6.70 23.06 -11.96
N MET A 203 -5.67 22.90 -11.13
CA MET A 203 -4.26 23.01 -11.53
C MET A 203 -3.66 21.69 -12.04
N ASP A 204 -4.29 20.55 -11.75
CA ASP A 204 -3.83 19.24 -12.22
C ASP A 204 -4.33 19.01 -13.67
N PRO A 205 -3.46 18.56 -14.61
CA PRO A 205 -3.85 18.39 -16.02
C PRO A 205 -4.83 17.24 -16.26
N ASN A 206 -4.84 16.22 -15.38
CA ASN A 206 -5.75 15.08 -15.44
C ASN A 206 -6.15 14.59 -14.03
N PRO A 207 -7.08 15.28 -13.33
CA PRO A 207 -7.51 14.92 -11.99
C PRO A 207 -8.46 13.72 -11.99
N CYS A 208 -8.47 12.96 -10.90
CA CYS A 208 -9.42 11.85 -10.73
C CYS A 208 -10.89 12.33 -10.78
N PRO A 209 -11.73 11.78 -11.69
CA PRO A 209 -13.14 12.14 -11.81
C PRO A 209 -13.99 11.81 -10.59
N GLU A 210 -13.51 10.94 -9.70
CA GLU A 210 -14.20 10.54 -8.47
C GLU A 210 -14.57 11.76 -7.61
N SER A 211 -13.66 12.73 -7.47
CA SER A 211 -13.89 13.93 -6.66
C SER A 211 -15.13 14.70 -7.13
N GLY A 212 -15.23 14.93 -8.45
CA GLY A 212 -16.29 15.65 -9.14
C GLY A 212 -17.53 14.82 -9.50
N ALA A 213 -17.52 13.51 -9.27
CA ALA A 213 -18.63 12.63 -9.62
C ALA A 213 -19.86 12.85 -8.72
N SER A 214 -21.05 12.64 -9.30
CA SER A 214 -22.31 12.67 -8.55
C SER A 214 -22.34 11.54 -7.51
N PHE A 215 -23.15 11.70 -6.46
CA PHE A 215 -23.26 10.70 -5.41
C PHE A 215 -23.67 9.32 -5.95
N LEU A 216 -24.58 9.29 -6.94
CA LEU A 216 -24.96 8.04 -7.61
C LEU A 216 -23.77 7.41 -8.34
N SER A 217 -23.03 8.20 -9.11
CA SER A 217 -21.82 7.75 -9.81
C SER A 217 -20.73 7.27 -8.85
N LYS A 218 -20.60 7.90 -7.68
CA LYS A 218 -19.73 7.43 -6.60
C LYS A 218 -20.18 6.07 -6.10
N ILE A 219 -21.48 5.84 -5.87
CA ILE A 219 -22.01 4.56 -5.37
C ILE A 219 -21.84 3.44 -6.40
N THR A 220 -22.16 3.70 -7.66
CA THR A 220 -22.13 2.69 -8.73
C THR A 220 -20.76 2.57 -9.43
N PHE A 221 -19.79 3.41 -9.05
CA PHE A 221 -18.48 3.53 -9.69
C PHE A 221 -18.55 3.92 -11.18
N TRP A 222 -19.60 4.60 -11.61
CA TRP A 222 -19.82 4.96 -13.02
C TRP A 222 -18.73 5.87 -13.62
N TRP A 223 -18.05 6.65 -12.80
CA TRP A 223 -16.97 7.54 -13.23
C TRP A 223 -15.79 6.80 -13.89
N ILE A 224 -15.61 5.49 -13.64
CA ILE A 224 -14.56 4.69 -14.28
C ILE A 224 -14.92 4.24 -15.70
N THR A 225 -16.21 4.26 -16.07
CA THR A 225 -16.72 3.68 -17.32
C THR A 225 -16.03 4.27 -18.55
N GLY A 226 -15.69 5.57 -18.52
CA GLY A 226 -14.96 6.22 -19.62
C GLY A 226 -13.59 5.59 -19.88
N LEU A 227 -12.83 5.31 -18.81
CA LEU A 227 -11.51 4.68 -18.90
C LEU A 227 -11.62 3.21 -19.35
N LEU A 228 -12.65 2.48 -18.90
CA LEU A 228 -12.89 1.10 -19.34
C LEU A 228 -13.22 1.03 -20.84
N VAL A 229 -14.05 1.94 -21.34
CA VAL A 229 -14.38 2.03 -22.78
C VAL A 229 -13.16 2.44 -23.59
N GLN A 230 -12.31 3.34 -23.06
CA GLN A 230 -11.05 3.70 -23.67
C GLN A 230 -10.10 2.49 -23.74
N GLY A 231 -9.97 1.73 -22.65
CA GLY A 231 -9.17 0.49 -22.59
C GLY A 231 -9.67 -0.63 -23.51
N TYR A 232 -10.97 -0.65 -23.81
CA TYR A 232 -11.55 -1.54 -24.81
C TYR A 232 -11.18 -1.12 -26.25
N LYS A 233 -11.12 0.20 -26.52
CA LYS A 233 -10.79 0.74 -27.85
C LYS A 233 -9.28 0.73 -28.14
N ARG A 234 -8.46 1.03 -27.12
CA ARG A 234 -6.99 1.05 -27.21
C ARG A 234 -6.38 0.52 -25.91
N PRO A 235 -5.22 -0.16 -25.95
CA PRO A 235 -4.47 -0.48 -24.74
C PRO A 235 -4.18 0.80 -23.94
N LEU A 236 -4.43 0.76 -22.63
CA LEU A 236 -4.18 1.91 -21.75
C LEU A 236 -2.67 2.10 -21.55
N GLU A 237 -2.23 3.34 -21.69
CA GLU A 237 -0.85 3.77 -21.39
C GLU A 237 -0.80 4.53 -20.06
N GLU A 238 0.40 4.74 -19.51
CA GLU A 238 0.58 5.47 -18.25
C GLU A 238 0.00 6.90 -18.30
N GLY A 239 0.10 7.56 -19.46
CA GLY A 239 -0.45 8.90 -19.69
C GLY A 239 -1.99 8.96 -19.68
N ASP A 240 -2.68 7.83 -19.87
CA ASP A 240 -4.16 7.75 -19.84
C ASP A 240 -4.71 7.69 -18.41
N LEU A 241 -3.86 7.41 -17.42
CA LEU A 241 -4.27 7.26 -16.02
C LEU A 241 -4.45 8.61 -15.33
N TRP A 242 -5.41 8.66 -14.41
CA TRP A 242 -5.65 9.85 -13.61
C TRP A 242 -4.59 10.01 -12.52
N SER A 243 -4.29 11.27 -12.21
CA SER A 243 -3.56 11.60 -10.99
C SER A 243 -4.37 11.22 -9.74
N LEU A 244 -3.67 10.73 -8.71
CA LEU A 244 -4.28 10.37 -7.44
C LEU A 244 -4.83 11.61 -6.71
N ASN A 245 -5.94 11.42 -5.99
CA ASN A 245 -6.49 12.44 -5.10
C ASN A 245 -5.42 12.90 -4.07
N PRO A 246 -5.40 14.17 -3.66
CA PRO A 246 -4.39 14.68 -2.71
C PRO A 246 -4.33 13.90 -1.39
N ALA A 247 -5.46 13.41 -0.89
CA ALA A 247 -5.54 12.58 0.32
C ALA A 247 -4.89 11.20 0.17
N ASP A 248 -4.75 10.71 -1.06
CA ASP A 248 -4.18 9.39 -1.40
C ASP A 248 -2.70 9.48 -1.81
N ARG A 249 -2.11 10.68 -1.84
CA ARG A 249 -0.69 10.89 -2.19
C ARG A 249 0.23 10.58 -1.01
N SER A 250 1.42 10.05 -1.30
CA SER A 250 2.45 9.73 -0.30
C SER A 250 2.86 10.94 0.54
N GLN A 251 2.84 12.15 -0.04
CA GLN A 251 3.13 13.41 0.65
C GLN A 251 2.17 13.69 1.81
N ALA A 252 0.90 13.29 1.72
CA ALA A 252 -0.08 13.46 2.80
C ALA A 252 -0.04 12.28 3.79
N ILE A 253 0.09 11.05 3.28
CA ILE A 253 -0.07 9.83 4.08
C ILE A 253 1.19 9.53 4.93
N VAL A 254 2.39 9.62 4.35
CA VAL A 254 3.63 9.21 5.02
C VAL A 254 3.90 10.05 6.28
N PRO A 255 3.76 11.39 6.26
CA PRO A 255 3.94 12.21 7.46
C PRO A 255 2.99 11.86 8.61
N GLN A 256 1.74 11.47 8.31
CA GLN A 256 0.77 11.09 9.35
C GLN A 256 1.24 9.87 10.15
N LEU A 257 1.77 8.85 9.45
CA LEU A 257 2.32 7.66 10.10
C LEU A 257 3.61 7.98 10.85
N VAL A 258 4.54 8.70 10.21
CA VAL A 258 5.84 9.07 10.81
C VAL A 258 5.64 9.90 12.08
N HIS A 259 4.76 10.91 12.06
CA HIS A 259 4.41 11.72 13.23
C HIS A 259 3.80 10.87 14.35
N SER A 260 2.87 9.96 14.02
CA SER A 260 2.27 9.04 14.99
C SER A 260 3.30 8.09 15.60
N TRP A 261 4.27 7.61 14.80
CA TRP A 261 5.37 6.77 15.24
C TRP A 261 6.32 7.51 16.20
N HIS A 262 6.81 8.70 15.83
CA HIS A 262 7.65 9.51 16.72
C HIS A 262 6.95 9.88 18.04
N SER A 263 5.62 10.12 18.00
CA SER A 263 4.82 10.32 19.22
C SER A 263 4.83 9.07 20.13
N GLN A 264 4.76 7.86 19.58
CA GLN A 264 4.86 6.62 20.37
C GLN A 264 6.28 6.38 20.89
N CYS A 265 7.31 6.61 20.07
CA CYS A 265 8.71 6.48 20.48
C CYS A 265 9.06 7.45 21.62
N SER A 266 8.61 8.71 21.54
CA SER A 266 8.85 9.70 22.61
C SER A 266 8.12 9.35 23.90
N LYS A 267 6.90 8.80 23.84
CA LYS A 267 6.18 8.27 25.01
C LYS A 267 6.91 7.10 25.65
N ALA A 268 7.38 6.14 24.85
CA ALA A 268 8.19 5.01 25.34
C ALA A 268 9.48 5.51 26.03
N LYS A 269 10.20 6.47 25.44
CA LYS A 269 11.38 7.11 26.05
C LYS A 269 11.05 7.79 27.39
N ARG A 270 9.97 8.59 27.46
CA ARG A 270 9.54 9.28 28.70
C ARG A 270 9.13 8.32 29.82
N SER A 271 8.49 7.21 29.49
CA SER A 271 8.14 6.17 30.46
C SER A 271 9.36 5.40 30.97
N GLY A 272 10.38 5.19 30.13
CA GLY A 272 11.67 4.64 30.56
C GLY A 272 12.41 5.56 31.54
N VAL A 273 12.40 6.88 31.28
CA VAL A 273 13.06 7.88 32.14
C VAL A 273 12.33 8.06 33.49
N ARG A 274 10.99 8.01 33.52
CA ARG A 274 10.22 8.08 34.78
C ARG A 274 10.46 6.87 35.70
N GLY A 275 10.85 5.71 35.16
CA GLY A 275 11.24 4.54 35.97
C GLY A 275 12.61 4.69 36.64
N HIS A 276 13.44 5.64 36.23
CA HIS A 276 14.77 5.91 36.81
C HIS A 276 14.80 7.10 37.78
N GLY A 277 13.68 7.80 37.99
CA GLY A 277 13.65 9.10 38.67
C GLY A 277 12.79 9.21 39.92
N VAL A 278 12.49 8.12 40.66
CA VAL A 278 11.80 8.21 41.96
C VAL A 278 12.28 7.12 42.93
N ARG A 279 13.26 7.45 43.77
CA ARG A 279 13.33 7.21 45.23
C ARG A 279 14.72 7.54 45.75
N VAL A 280 14.97 8.83 45.97
CA VAL A 280 15.97 9.28 46.95
C VAL A 280 15.25 10.29 47.84
N GLY A 281 15.15 9.97 49.13
CA GLY A 281 14.78 10.93 50.17
C GLY A 281 13.65 10.51 51.12
N GLY A 282 14.01 9.85 52.23
CA GLY A 282 13.48 10.21 53.56
C GLY A 282 12.52 9.26 54.27
N GLY A 283 13.04 8.50 55.25
CA GLY A 283 12.39 8.40 56.58
C GLY A 283 11.90 7.02 57.06
N GLY A 284 12.72 6.35 57.90
CA GLY A 284 12.32 5.43 59.00
C GLY A 284 11.72 4.07 58.63
N ALA A 285 11.95 2.94 59.32
CA ALA A 285 12.68 2.67 60.55
C ALA A 285 13.04 1.17 60.61
N TYR A 286 14.16 0.92 61.29
CA TYR A 286 14.71 -0.32 61.86
C TYR A 286 13.81 -1.55 62.04
N PHE A 287 14.36 -2.73 61.72
CA PHE A 287 14.54 -3.83 62.69
C PHE A 287 15.68 -4.76 62.23
N PRO A 288 16.72 -5.04 63.07
CA PRO A 288 17.72 -6.05 62.76
C PRO A 288 17.34 -7.39 63.42
N LYS A 289 17.53 -8.51 62.73
CA LYS A 289 17.67 -9.83 63.38
C LYS A 289 19.00 -10.45 63.00
N MET A 290 19.82 -10.64 64.03
CA MET A 290 21.06 -11.44 64.05
C MET A 290 20.75 -12.95 63.88
N PRO A 291 21.75 -13.76 63.50
CA PRO A 291 21.59 -15.18 63.19
C PRO A 291 21.84 -16.07 64.43
N PRO A 292 21.31 -17.31 64.47
CA PRO A 292 21.90 -18.36 65.30
C PRO A 292 22.79 -19.30 64.48
N ARG A 293 23.92 -19.64 65.11
CA ARG A 293 24.89 -20.68 64.72
C ARG A 293 24.35 -22.09 64.98
N GLY A 294 24.76 -23.04 64.12
CA GLY A 294 25.15 -24.39 64.54
C GLY A 294 24.35 -25.56 63.95
N GLY A 295 25.02 -26.45 63.21
CA GLY A 295 24.55 -27.81 62.85
C GLY A 295 25.04 -28.30 61.48
N ALA A 296 25.75 -29.43 61.46
CA ALA A 296 26.44 -30.02 60.30
C ALA A 296 25.51 -30.89 59.40
N PRO A 297 25.99 -31.56 58.33
CA PRO A 297 25.36 -31.56 57.00
C PRO A 297 24.42 -32.75 56.73
N ALA A 298 23.42 -32.55 55.87
CA ALA A 298 22.70 -33.65 55.23
C ALA A 298 22.23 -33.25 53.82
N GLU A 299 22.38 -34.20 52.91
CA GLU A 299 22.14 -34.16 51.47
C GLU A 299 20.68 -33.85 51.09
N GLY A 300 20.48 -33.17 49.96
CA GLY A 300 19.17 -33.05 49.32
C GLY A 300 19.12 -31.92 48.29
N ALA A 301 19.04 -32.28 47.02
CA ALA A 301 18.89 -31.37 45.89
C ALA A 301 17.60 -30.51 45.98
N GLY A 302 17.73 -29.20 45.80
CA GLY A 302 16.65 -28.23 45.61
C GLY A 302 16.97 -27.29 44.44
N PRO A 303 15.96 -26.77 43.70
CA PRO A 303 16.12 -26.13 42.39
C PRO A 303 16.69 -24.70 42.48
N PRO A 304 17.26 -24.15 41.38
CA PRO A 304 17.92 -22.85 41.41
C PRO A 304 16.88 -21.72 41.46
N ALA A 305 16.75 -21.07 42.62
CA ALA A 305 15.96 -19.85 42.79
C ALA A 305 16.66 -18.60 42.19
N ASP A 306 17.96 -18.70 41.88
CA ASP A 306 18.76 -17.56 41.42
C ASP A 306 18.56 -17.21 39.94
N GLU A 307 18.09 -18.16 39.09
CA GLU A 307 17.79 -17.85 37.69
C GLU A 307 16.46 -17.11 37.52
N ALA A 308 15.49 -17.35 38.41
CA ALA A 308 14.18 -16.70 38.37
C ALA A 308 14.26 -15.23 38.82
N GLU A 309 15.08 -14.90 39.82
CA GLU A 309 15.31 -13.51 40.23
C GLU A 309 16.15 -12.76 39.19
N VAL A 310 17.16 -13.39 38.58
CA VAL A 310 17.92 -12.77 37.48
C VAL A 310 17.07 -12.59 36.22
N LEU A 311 16.11 -13.50 35.95
CA LEU A 311 15.11 -13.33 34.89
C LEU A 311 14.11 -12.21 35.21
N LEU A 312 13.66 -12.08 36.46
CA LEU A 312 12.75 -11.00 36.90
C LEU A 312 13.44 -9.63 36.87
N VAL A 313 14.72 -9.54 37.22
CA VAL A 313 15.54 -8.32 37.10
C VAL A 313 15.81 -7.99 35.62
N LYS A 314 16.06 -8.99 34.75
CA LYS A 314 16.15 -8.79 33.30
C LYS A 314 14.82 -8.43 32.64
N THR A 315 13.68 -8.88 33.17
CA THR A 315 12.36 -8.46 32.68
C THR A 315 11.97 -7.06 33.17
N ALA A 316 12.42 -6.65 34.36
CA ALA A 316 12.19 -5.30 34.90
C ALA A 316 12.97 -4.20 34.16
N GLN A 317 14.08 -4.53 33.49
CA GLN A 317 14.88 -3.57 32.69
C GLN A 317 14.36 -3.30 31.27
N LYS A 318 13.31 -3.98 30.80
CA LYS A 318 12.74 -3.68 29.47
C LYS A 318 11.83 -2.45 29.55
N GLY A 319 12.37 -1.29 29.23
CA GLY A 319 11.56 -0.10 28.94
C GLY A 319 10.43 -0.44 27.97
N ARG A 320 9.23 0.11 28.20
CA ARG A 320 8.02 -0.20 27.43
C ARG A 320 8.28 -0.01 25.93
N GLU A 321 8.29 -1.11 25.17
CA GLU A 321 8.58 -1.09 23.73
C GLU A 321 7.55 -0.23 22.97
N PRO A 322 7.95 0.60 21.99
CA PRO A 322 7.01 1.39 21.20
C PRO A 322 6.09 0.49 20.37
N SER A 323 4.80 0.78 20.37
CA SER A 323 3.79 -0.02 19.67
C SER A 323 3.48 0.52 18.27
N LEU A 324 4.03 -0.13 17.24
CA LEU A 324 3.78 0.22 15.84
C LEU A 324 2.30 0.04 15.47
N LEU A 325 1.64 -1.01 15.96
CA LEU A 325 0.22 -1.26 15.74
C LEU A 325 -0.66 -0.09 16.21
N LEU A 326 -0.35 0.49 17.37
CA LEU A 326 -1.12 1.62 17.90
C LEU A 326 -0.91 2.89 17.05
N ALA A 327 0.30 3.09 16.51
CA ALA A 327 0.57 4.18 15.58
C ALA A 327 -0.25 4.01 14.27
N LEU A 328 -0.30 2.81 13.72
CA LEU A 328 -1.10 2.49 12.52
C LEU A 328 -2.60 2.67 12.78
N CYS A 329 -3.11 2.15 13.90
CA CYS A 329 -4.53 2.30 14.28
C CYS A 329 -4.92 3.76 14.52
N ARG A 330 -4.03 4.59 15.09
CA ARG A 330 -4.30 6.02 15.29
C ARG A 330 -4.32 6.80 13.97
N ALA A 331 -3.45 6.43 13.02
CA ALA A 331 -3.37 7.10 11.72
C ALA A 331 -4.53 6.73 10.79
N PHE A 332 -4.89 5.44 10.68
CA PHE A 332 -5.84 4.94 9.68
C PHE A 332 -7.18 4.46 10.25
N GLY A 333 -7.27 4.28 11.57
CA GLY A 333 -8.45 3.75 12.27
C GLY A 333 -9.75 4.52 12.01
N PRO A 334 -9.79 5.87 12.09
CA PRO A 334 -11.03 6.61 11.88
C PRO A 334 -11.68 6.36 10.51
N TYR A 335 -10.88 6.30 9.45
CA TYR A 335 -11.37 5.99 8.10
C TYR A 335 -11.74 4.50 7.98
N PHE A 336 -10.97 3.61 8.61
CA PHE A 336 -11.26 2.18 8.63
C PHE A 336 -12.58 1.84 9.35
N LEU A 337 -12.94 2.55 10.43
CA LEU A 337 -14.20 2.32 11.17
C LEU A 337 -15.44 2.51 10.29
N VAL A 338 -15.35 3.36 9.26
CA VAL A 338 -16.42 3.52 8.26
C VAL A 338 -16.69 2.19 7.52
N SER A 339 -15.64 1.40 7.24
CA SER A 339 -15.80 0.06 6.64
C SER A 339 -16.53 -0.89 7.59
N SER A 340 -16.18 -0.88 8.89
CA SER A 340 -16.83 -1.73 9.89
C SER A 340 -18.33 -1.41 9.98
N PHE A 341 -18.71 -0.13 9.88
CA PHE A 341 -20.11 0.28 9.83
C PHE A 341 -20.86 -0.27 8.60
N TYR A 342 -20.30 -0.14 7.40
CA TYR A 342 -20.89 -0.74 6.19
C TYR A 342 -21.01 -2.26 6.30
N LYS A 343 -20.05 -2.91 6.96
CA LYS A 343 -20.06 -4.35 7.16
C LYS A 343 -21.18 -4.78 8.11
N ILE A 344 -21.43 -4.05 9.19
CA ILE A 344 -22.56 -4.31 10.10
C ILE A 344 -23.88 -4.20 9.32
N ILE A 345 -24.07 -3.14 8.53
CA ILE A 345 -25.28 -2.97 7.71
C ILE A 345 -25.44 -4.13 6.74
N HIS A 346 -24.36 -4.51 6.06
CA HIS A 346 -24.37 -5.64 5.14
C HIS A 346 -24.77 -6.94 5.85
N ASP A 347 -24.23 -7.22 7.04
CA ASP A 347 -24.55 -8.44 7.79
C ASP A 347 -26.02 -8.49 8.19
N VAL A 348 -26.58 -7.37 8.63
CA VAL A 348 -28.02 -7.27 8.89
C VAL A 348 -28.83 -7.52 7.62
N LEU A 349 -28.46 -6.89 6.49
CA LEU A 349 -29.17 -7.05 5.22
C LEU A 349 -29.07 -8.46 4.62
N MET A 350 -27.95 -9.16 4.84
CA MET A 350 -27.72 -10.52 4.38
C MET A 350 -28.77 -11.49 4.92
N PHE A 351 -29.17 -11.35 6.19
CA PHE A 351 -30.20 -12.18 6.81
C PHE A 351 -31.64 -11.72 6.49
N MET A 352 -31.81 -10.49 6.02
CA MET A 352 -33.09 -10.00 5.49
C MET A 352 -33.35 -10.45 4.03
N GLY A 353 -32.35 -11.07 3.39
CA GLY A 353 -32.32 -11.42 1.97
C GLY A 353 -33.31 -12.48 1.48
N PRO A 354 -33.65 -13.53 2.27
CA PRO A 354 -34.57 -14.57 1.81
C PRO A 354 -35.96 -14.06 1.42
N GLU A 355 -36.40 -12.90 1.93
CA GLU A 355 -37.79 -12.43 1.74
C GLU A 355 -38.01 -11.30 0.75
N ILE A 356 -36.97 -10.62 0.22
CA ILE A 356 -37.20 -9.43 -0.64
C ILE A 356 -36.14 -9.28 -1.74
N LEU A 357 -36.52 -9.61 -2.99
CA LEU A 357 -35.73 -9.44 -4.22
C LEU A 357 -35.20 -8.01 -4.43
N ARG A 358 -35.96 -6.99 -4.00
CA ARG A 358 -35.55 -5.57 -4.09
C ARG A 358 -34.37 -5.19 -3.18
N ARG A 359 -34.15 -5.93 -2.08
CA ARG A 359 -33.01 -5.71 -1.16
C ARG A 359 -31.68 -6.20 -1.74
N LEU A 360 -31.72 -7.00 -2.81
CA LEU A 360 -30.54 -7.60 -3.43
C LEU A 360 -29.63 -6.57 -4.11
N ILE A 361 -30.20 -5.50 -4.69
CA ILE A 361 -29.44 -4.38 -5.28
C ILE A 361 -28.75 -3.54 -4.19
N GLN A 362 -29.46 -3.24 -3.09
CA GLN A 362 -28.87 -2.51 -1.96
C GLN A 362 -27.77 -3.32 -1.27
N PHE A 363 -27.99 -4.62 -1.12
CA PHE A 363 -27.03 -5.58 -0.59
C PHE A 363 -25.69 -5.57 -1.35
N THR A 364 -25.74 -5.62 -2.69
CA THR A 364 -24.52 -5.63 -3.54
C THR A 364 -23.77 -4.30 -3.47
N LEU A 365 -24.47 -3.16 -3.47
CA LEU A 365 -23.83 -1.84 -3.41
C LEU A 365 -23.12 -1.58 -2.07
N ILE A 366 -23.72 -2.00 -0.95
CA ILE A 366 -23.14 -1.82 0.38
C ILE A 366 -21.90 -2.70 0.55
N LEU A 367 -21.94 -3.95 0.07
CA LEU A 367 -20.78 -4.83 0.07
C LEU A 367 -19.62 -4.24 -0.75
N GLN A 368 -19.92 -3.71 -1.94
CA GLN A 368 -18.90 -3.10 -2.79
C GLN A 368 -18.30 -1.85 -2.14
N LYS A 369 -19.11 -1.05 -1.44
CA LYS A 369 -18.62 0.11 -0.68
C LYS A 369 -17.73 -0.28 0.50
N TYR A 370 -18.11 -1.33 1.23
CA TYR A 370 -17.26 -1.94 2.26
C TYR A 370 -15.88 -2.31 1.69
N PHE A 371 -15.84 -3.09 0.61
CA PHE A 371 -14.57 -3.51 0.01
C PHE A 371 -13.75 -2.33 -0.51
N HIS A 372 -14.38 -1.36 -1.16
CA HIS A 372 -13.69 -0.19 -1.66
C HIS A 372 -13.00 0.61 -0.54
N VAL A 373 -13.67 0.85 0.59
CA VAL A 373 -13.05 1.55 1.74
C VAL A 373 -11.90 0.73 2.32
N CYS A 374 -12.05 -0.60 2.44
CA CYS A 374 -10.98 -1.48 2.90
C CYS A 374 -9.76 -1.47 1.96
N PHE A 375 -9.96 -1.58 0.64
CA PHE A 375 -8.87 -1.54 -0.35
C PHE A 375 -8.15 -0.20 -0.36
N VAL A 376 -8.88 0.91 -0.31
CA VAL A 376 -8.28 2.25 -0.22
C VAL A 376 -7.46 2.39 1.07
N THR A 377 -7.99 1.90 2.21
CA THR A 377 -7.24 1.91 3.48
C THR A 377 -5.98 1.04 3.40
N GLY A 378 -6.07 -0.15 2.81
CA GLY A 378 -4.94 -1.05 2.61
C GLY A 378 -3.87 -0.44 1.70
N MET A 379 -4.28 0.24 0.63
CA MET A 379 -3.38 0.97 -0.27
C MET A 379 -2.67 2.12 0.45
N ARG A 380 -3.41 2.94 1.22
CA ARG A 380 -2.81 4.02 2.04
C ARG A 380 -1.81 3.46 3.04
N LEU A 381 -2.16 2.37 3.72
CA LEU A 381 -1.30 1.69 4.68
C LEU A 381 -0.01 1.19 4.02
N ARG A 382 -0.10 0.54 2.85
CA ARG A 382 1.06 0.09 2.06
C ARG A 382 1.98 1.25 1.71
N SER A 383 1.44 2.33 1.13
CA SER A 383 2.22 3.53 0.77
C SER A 383 2.88 4.18 1.98
N ALA A 384 2.19 4.21 3.13
CA ALA A 384 2.73 4.74 4.38
C ALA A 384 3.92 3.92 4.88
N ILE A 385 3.79 2.59 4.89
CA ILE A 385 4.84 1.66 5.33
C ILE A 385 6.06 1.78 4.41
N VAL A 386 5.87 1.72 3.09
CA VAL A 386 6.96 1.85 2.11
C VAL A 386 7.68 3.19 2.28
N GLY A 387 6.94 4.29 2.41
CA GLY A 387 7.52 5.61 2.63
C GLY A 387 8.25 5.74 3.96
N ALA A 388 7.75 5.14 5.05
CA ALA A 388 8.41 5.15 6.35
C ALA A 388 9.69 4.31 6.36
N VAL A 389 9.67 3.12 5.75
CA VAL A 389 10.86 2.27 5.59
C VAL A 389 11.90 2.98 4.72
N TYR A 390 11.50 3.63 3.63
CA TYR A 390 12.40 4.37 2.76
C TYR A 390 13.06 5.54 3.50
N ARG A 391 12.28 6.37 4.19
CA ARG A 391 12.83 7.47 5.00
C ARG A 391 13.79 6.96 6.07
N LYS A 392 13.44 5.87 6.76
CA LYS A 392 14.31 5.27 7.78
C LYS A 392 15.61 4.72 7.19
N ALA A 393 15.55 4.08 6.01
CA ALA A 393 16.72 3.51 5.36
C ALA A 393 17.80 4.56 5.02
N LEU A 394 17.40 5.83 4.83
CA LEU A 394 18.32 6.94 4.55
C LEU A 394 19.09 7.43 5.79
N VAL A 395 18.58 7.19 7.01
CA VAL A 395 19.16 7.69 8.27
C VAL A 395 19.65 6.60 9.22
N ILE A 396 19.49 5.32 8.87
CA ILE A 396 19.96 4.20 9.69
C ILE A 396 21.50 4.14 9.74
N THR A 397 22.05 3.82 10.91
CA THR A 397 23.52 3.73 11.10
C THR A 397 24.16 2.60 10.29
N SER A 398 25.46 2.72 9.99
CA SER A 398 26.24 1.70 9.30
C SER A 398 26.23 0.33 10.01
N ALA A 399 26.25 0.32 11.35
CA ALA A 399 26.13 -0.90 12.15
C ALA A 399 24.77 -1.59 11.95
N ALA A 400 23.68 -0.83 12.02
CA ALA A 400 22.33 -1.34 11.79
C ALA A 400 22.07 -1.73 10.32
N ARG A 401 22.77 -1.11 9.36
CA ARG A 401 22.74 -1.51 7.95
C ARG A 401 23.42 -2.86 7.69
N ARG A 402 24.37 -3.27 8.54
CA ARG A 402 24.97 -4.62 8.47
C ARG A 402 24.01 -5.70 8.96
N THR A 403 23.18 -5.41 9.97
CA THR A 403 22.18 -6.36 10.48
C THR A 403 20.95 -6.43 9.57
N SER A 404 20.47 -5.28 9.09
CA SER A 404 19.33 -5.18 8.16
C SER A 404 19.82 -5.07 6.72
N THR A 405 20.01 -6.22 6.07
CA THR A 405 20.55 -6.28 4.69
C THR A 405 19.62 -5.59 3.67
N VAL A 406 20.16 -5.20 2.51
CA VAL A 406 19.37 -4.63 1.40
C VAL A 406 18.22 -5.55 0.99
N GLY A 407 18.45 -6.87 0.98
CA GLY A 407 17.41 -7.85 0.68
C GLY A 407 16.27 -7.83 1.70
N GLU A 408 16.57 -7.63 2.99
CA GLU A 408 15.55 -7.47 4.03
C GLU A 408 14.75 -6.18 3.84
N ILE A 409 15.39 -5.05 3.55
CA ILE A 409 14.72 -3.77 3.29
C ILE A 409 13.76 -3.88 2.09
N VAL A 410 14.20 -4.50 1.00
CA VAL A 410 13.35 -4.76 -0.18
C VAL A 410 12.18 -5.67 0.17
N ASN A 411 12.40 -6.69 1.01
CA ASN A 411 11.35 -7.59 1.48
C ASN A 411 10.31 -6.84 2.36
N LEU A 412 10.76 -5.94 3.24
CA LEU A 412 9.88 -5.08 4.06
C LEU A 412 8.98 -4.19 3.18
N MET A 413 9.51 -3.65 2.09
CA MET A 413 8.75 -2.79 1.17
C MET A 413 7.82 -3.56 0.24
N SER A 414 8.20 -4.77 -0.17
CA SER A 414 7.45 -5.55 -1.18
C SER A 414 6.48 -6.56 -0.55
N VAL A 415 6.97 -7.44 0.33
CA VAL A 415 6.19 -8.53 0.92
C VAL A 415 5.47 -8.08 2.18
N ASP A 416 6.19 -7.54 3.17
CA ASP A 416 5.57 -7.16 4.45
C ASP A 416 4.48 -6.10 4.25
N ALA A 417 4.76 -5.05 3.48
CA ALA A 417 3.77 -4.02 3.17
C ALA A 417 2.54 -4.57 2.41
N GLN A 418 2.72 -5.56 1.53
CA GLN A 418 1.60 -6.23 0.85
C GLN A 418 0.74 -7.03 1.82
N ARG A 419 1.34 -7.74 2.79
CA ARG A 419 0.59 -8.51 3.80
C ARG A 419 -0.34 -7.63 4.63
N PHE A 420 0.06 -6.39 4.93
CA PHE A 420 -0.82 -5.44 5.59
C PHE A 420 -2.00 -5.02 4.72
N MET A 421 -1.79 -4.77 3.43
CA MET A 421 -2.87 -4.46 2.49
C MET A 421 -3.87 -5.63 2.38
N ASP A 422 -3.37 -6.85 2.25
CA ASP A 422 -4.19 -8.05 2.18
C ASP A 422 -4.99 -8.25 3.47
N LEU A 423 -4.36 -8.09 4.64
CA LEU A 423 -5.03 -8.24 5.94
C LEU A 423 -6.17 -7.23 6.13
N VAL A 424 -5.93 -5.94 5.85
CA VAL A 424 -6.94 -4.87 6.04
C VAL A 424 -8.22 -5.16 5.24
N THR A 425 -8.10 -5.83 4.11
CA THR A 425 -9.24 -6.22 3.26
C THR A 425 -10.21 -7.17 3.95
N TYR A 426 -9.69 -8.07 4.81
CA TYR A 426 -10.47 -9.15 5.42
C TYR A 426 -10.53 -9.13 6.94
N ILE A 427 -9.83 -8.21 7.62
CA ILE A 427 -9.76 -8.17 9.09
C ILE A 427 -11.14 -7.99 9.76
N ASN A 428 -12.09 -7.33 9.09
CA ASN A 428 -13.46 -7.22 9.61
C ASN A 428 -14.20 -8.58 9.68
N MET A 429 -13.74 -9.62 8.97
CA MET A 429 -14.28 -10.98 9.10
C MET A 429 -14.01 -11.59 10.47
N VAL A 430 -13.01 -11.12 11.22
CA VAL A 430 -12.66 -11.68 12.54
C VAL A 430 -13.83 -11.53 13.52
N TRP A 431 -14.53 -10.40 13.51
CA TRP A 431 -15.70 -10.17 14.34
C TRP A 431 -17.02 -10.50 13.60
N SER A 432 -17.07 -10.28 12.28
CA SER A 432 -18.27 -10.52 11.50
C SER A 432 -18.59 -12.01 11.31
N ALA A 433 -17.60 -12.86 11.02
CA ALA A 433 -17.85 -14.28 10.77
C ALA A 433 -18.48 -14.99 11.98
N PRO A 434 -18.02 -14.81 13.23
CA PRO A 434 -18.71 -15.34 14.41
C PRO A 434 -20.15 -14.82 14.54
N LEU A 435 -20.37 -13.53 14.30
CA LEU A 435 -21.69 -12.92 14.35
C LEU A 435 -22.65 -13.51 13.30
N GLN A 436 -22.17 -13.71 12.06
CA GLN A 436 -22.93 -14.37 11.01
C GLN A 436 -23.27 -15.82 11.36
N VAL A 437 -22.32 -16.58 11.92
CA VAL A 437 -22.56 -17.97 12.33
C VAL A 437 -23.61 -18.03 13.43
N VAL A 438 -23.51 -17.18 14.45
CA VAL A 438 -24.48 -17.14 15.57
C VAL A 438 -25.88 -16.76 15.07
N LEU A 439 -26.00 -15.74 14.22
CA LEU A 439 -27.30 -15.33 13.67
C LEU A 439 -27.91 -16.40 12.76
N ALA A 440 -27.12 -17.02 11.90
CA ALA A 440 -27.59 -18.09 11.03
C ALA A 440 -28.09 -19.30 11.83
N LEU A 441 -27.34 -19.72 12.86
CA LEU A 441 -27.76 -20.81 13.75
C LEU A 441 -29.01 -20.45 14.55
N TYR A 442 -29.16 -19.18 14.96
CA TYR A 442 -30.36 -18.70 15.63
C TYR A 442 -31.61 -18.79 14.73
N PHE A 443 -31.53 -18.32 13.47
CA PHE A 443 -32.65 -18.43 12.53
C PHE A 443 -32.96 -19.87 12.12
N LEU A 444 -31.93 -20.72 11.96
CA LEU A 444 -32.11 -22.15 11.74
C LEU A 444 -32.82 -22.80 12.93
N TRP A 445 -32.44 -22.45 14.17
CA TRP A 445 -33.09 -22.96 15.38
C TRP A 445 -34.56 -22.55 15.45
N GLN A 446 -34.91 -21.33 15.04
CA GLN A 446 -36.31 -20.91 14.96
C GLN A 446 -37.11 -21.69 13.92
N THR A 447 -36.49 -22.09 12.81
CA THR A 447 -37.18 -22.75 11.69
C THR A 447 -37.33 -24.26 11.90
N LEU A 448 -36.28 -24.92 12.40
CA LEU A 448 -36.19 -26.39 12.48
C LEU A 448 -36.06 -26.92 13.92
N GLY A 449 -36.01 -26.05 14.93
CA GLY A 449 -35.94 -26.43 16.34
C GLY A 449 -34.66 -27.22 16.70
N PRO A 450 -34.76 -28.19 17.64
CA PRO A 450 -33.59 -28.95 18.11
C PRO A 450 -32.87 -29.77 17.03
N SER A 451 -33.51 -30.07 15.90
CA SER A 451 -32.92 -30.86 14.80
C SER A 451 -31.66 -30.23 14.21
N VAL A 452 -31.49 -28.91 14.36
CA VAL A 452 -30.28 -28.16 13.95
C VAL A 452 -29.01 -28.67 14.63
N LEU A 453 -29.10 -29.24 15.84
CA LEU A 453 -27.95 -29.79 16.55
C LEU A 453 -27.28 -30.92 15.77
N ALA A 454 -28.03 -31.70 15.00
CA ALA A 454 -27.49 -32.74 14.14
C ALA A 454 -26.65 -32.15 12.99
N GLY A 455 -27.11 -31.06 12.38
CA GLY A 455 -26.36 -30.32 11.37
C GLY A 455 -25.08 -29.69 11.94
N VAL A 456 -25.17 -29.07 13.12
CA VAL A 456 -24.01 -28.50 13.82
C VAL A 456 -23.00 -29.57 14.20
N ALA A 457 -23.44 -30.74 14.66
CA ALA A 457 -22.56 -31.86 14.97
C ALA A 457 -21.76 -32.32 13.75
N VAL A 458 -22.41 -32.43 12.57
CA VAL A 458 -21.73 -32.75 11.31
C VAL A 458 -20.71 -31.67 10.95
N MET A 459 -21.05 -30.38 11.09
CA MET A 459 -20.12 -29.28 10.83
C MET A 459 -18.90 -29.30 11.76
N VAL A 460 -19.11 -29.54 13.05
CA VAL A 460 -18.03 -29.65 14.04
C VAL A 460 -17.14 -30.87 13.74
N LEU A 461 -17.72 -31.99 13.32
CA LEU A 461 -16.97 -33.21 12.97
C LEU A 461 -16.16 -33.05 11.67
N MET A 462 -16.61 -32.21 10.74
CA MET A 462 -15.84 -31.87 9.54
C MET A 462 -14.62 -30.97 9.82
N PHE A 463 -14.64 -30.20 10.90
CA PHE A 463 -13.55 -29.26 11.23
C PHE A 463 -12.20 -29.96 11.47
N PRO A 464 -12.08 -31.04 12.29
CA PRO A 464 -10.84 -31.80 12.44
C PRO A 464 -10.31 -32.40 11.14
N VAL A 465 -11.20 -32.89 10.27
CA VAL A 465 -10.81 -33.46 8.96
C VAL A 465 -10.15 -32.38 8.10
N ASN A 466 -10.78 -31.22 7.99
CA ASN A 466 -10.23 -30.08 7.25
C ASN A 466 -8.94 -29.54 7.88
N ALA A 467 -8.85 -29.51 9.21
CA ALA A 467 -7.64 -29.10 9.92
C ALA A 467 -6.46 -30.06 9.67
N PHE A 468 -6.70 -31.37 9.70
CA PHE A 468 -5.67 -32.37 9.39
C PHE A 468 -5.17 -32.25 7.95
N ILE A 469 -6.09 -32.09 6.98
CA ILE A 469 -5.73 -31.88 5.57
C ILE A 469 -4.91 -30.59 5.42
N ALA A 470 -5.32 -29.48 6.05
CA ALA A 470 -4.60 -28.22 6.01
C ALA A 470 -3.17 -28.33 6.59
N MET A 471 -3.00 -29.05 7.71
CA MET A 471 -1.69 -29.28 8.33
C MET A 471 -0.77 -30.09 7.41
N LYS A 472 -1.26 -31.17 6.79
CA LYS A 472 -0.49 -31.94 5.81
C LYS A 472 -0.16 -31.14 4.56
N ASN A 473 -1.11 -30.33 4.08
CA ASN A 473 -0.90 -29.47 2.92
C ASN A 473 0.19 -28.42 3.20
N LYS A 474 0.23 -27.84 4.41
CA LYS A 474 1.32 -26.96 4.85
C LYS A 474 2.68 -27.66 4.83
N THR A 475 2.77 -28.90 5.33
CA THR A 475 4.02 -29.68 5.30
C THR A 475 4.50 -29.92 3.86
N PHE A 476 3.61 -30.32 2.95
CA PHE A 476 3.95 -30.51 1.55
C PHE A 476 4.30 -29.21 0.83
N GLN A 477 3.64 -28.10 1.16
CA GLN A 477 3.97 -26.79 0.63
C GLN A 477 5.40 -26.37 1.02
N VAL A 478 5.82 -26.62 2.26
CA VAL A 478 7.21 -26.36 2.71
C VAL A 478 8.21 -27.22 1.94
N ALA A 479 7.93 -28.52 1.78
CA ALA A 479 8.78 -29.42 1.01
C ALA A 479 8.89 -29.01 -0.46
N GLN A 480 7.76 -28.60 -1.07
CA GLN A 480 7.72 -28.08 -2.45
C GLN A 480 8.56 -26.81 -2.58
N MET A 481 8.42 -25.86 -1.65
CA MET A 481 9.18 -24.60 -1.68
C MET A 481 10.68 -24.86 -1.62
N LYS A 482 11.14 -25.81 -0.78
CA LYS A 482 12.57 -26.18 -0.71
C LYS A 482 13.10 -26.68 -2.06
N SER A 483 12.40 -27.58 -2.75
CA SER A 483 12.82 -28.06 -4.09
C SER A 483 12.76 -26.95 -5.13
N LYS A 484 11.73 -26.11 -5.08
CA LYS A 484 11.56 -24.95 -5.99
C LYS A 484 12.68 -23.93 -5.82
N ASP A 485 13.07 -23.61 -4.60
CA ASP A 485 14.15 -22.67 -4.30
C ASP A 485 15.50 -23.19 -4.80
N SER A 486 15.80 -24.47 -4.57
CA SER A 486 16.99 -25.14 -5.14
C SER A 486 17.00 -25.06 -6.67
N ARG A 487 15.85 -25.29 -7.34
CA ARG A 487 15.72 -25.19 -8.80
C ARG A 487 15.96 -23.77 -9.30
N ILE A 488 15.36 -22.76 -8.66
CA ILE A 488 15.52 -21.36 -9.05
C ILE A 488 16.95 -20.89 -8.84
N LYS A 489 17.58 -21.28 -7.72
CA LYS A 489 18.98 -20.99 -7.44
C LYS A 489 19.90 -21.54 -8.52
N LEU A 490 19.78 -22.83 -8.85
CA LEU A 490 20.56 -23.46 -9.91
C LEU A 490 20.30 -22.81 -11.28
N MET A 491 19.05 -22.44 -11.57
CA MET A 491 18.70 -21.74 -12.81
C MET A 491 19.39 -20.37 -12.90
N ASN A 492 19.45 -19.61 -11.82
CA ASN A 492 20.14 -18.32 -11.78
C ASN A 492 21.66 -18.48 -11.96
N GLU A 493 22.26 -19.51 -11.38
CA GLU A 493 23.69 -19.84 -11.61
C GLU A 493 23.95 -20.17 -13.09
N VAL A 494 23.06 -20.94 -13.73
CA VAL A 494 23.13 -21.26 -15.18
C VAL A 494 23.00 -20.01 -16.03
N LEU A 495 22.04 -19.12 -15.73
CA LEU A 495 21.82 -17.89 -16.50
C LEU A 495 23.00 -16.90 -16.38
N ASN A 496 23.52 -16.71 -15.15
CA ASN A 496 24.68 -15.86 -14.92
C ASN A 496 25.96 -16.41 -15.59
N GLY A 497 26.07 -17.74 -15.69
CA GLY A 497 27.21 -18.45 -16.29
C GLY A 497 27.00 -18.90 -17.73
N ILE A 498 25.95 -18.43 -18.44
CA ILE A 498 25.49 -19.07 -19.69
C ILE A 498 26.57 -19.13 -20.78
N LYS A 499 27.41 -18.09 -20.87
CA LYS A 499 28.52 -18.04 -21.84
C LYS A 499 29.56 -19.14 -21.58
N VAL A 500 29.92 -19.34 -20.30
CA VAL A 500 30.88 -20.37 -19.88
C VAL A 500 30.30 -21.76 -20.11
N LEU A 501 29.03 -21.98 -19.74
CA LEU A 501 28.36 -23.26 -19.94
C LEU A 501 28.30 -23.67 -21.41
N LYS A 502 28.01 -22.71 -22.30
CA LYS A 502 27.98 -22.93 -23.76
C LYS A 502 29.36 -23.22 -24.34
N LEU A 503 30.40 -22.53 -23.85
CA LEU A 503 31.78 -22.77 -24.28
C LEU A 503 32.24 -24.21 -24.00
N TYR A 504 31.84 -24.76 -22.85
CA TYR A 504 32.18 -26.13 -22.43
C TYR A 504 31.15 -27.19 -22.83
N ALA A 505 30.09 -26.82 -23.57
CA ALA A 505 28.98 -27.71 -23.94
C ALA A 505 28.32 -28.44 -22.75
N TRP A 506 28.27 -27.80 -21.58
CA TRP A 506 27.73 -28.41 -20.35
C TRP A 506 26.21 -28.28 -20.21
N GLU A 507 25.51 -27.68 -21.19
CA GLU A 507 24.05 -27.48 -21.12
C GLU A 507 23.24 -28.75 -20.88
N LEU A 508 23.63 -29.90 -21.46
CA LEU A 508 22.91 -31.17 -21.30
C LEU A 508 23.02 -31.69 -19.86
N ALA A 509 24.22 -31.67 -19.28
CA ALA A 509 24.44 -32.09 -17.90
C ALA A 509 23.69 -31.20 -16.90
N PHE A 510 23.67 -29.88 -17.12
CA PHE A 510 22.89 -28.97 -16.27
C PHE A 510 21.38 -29.11 -16.49
N ARG A 511 20.92 -29.41 -17.71
CA ARG A 511 19.51 -29.73 -17.99
C ARG A 511 19.05 -30.95 -17.20
N ASP A 512 19.86 -32.00 -17.13
CA ASP A 512 19.51 -33.22 -16.39
C ASP A 512 19.41 -32.96 -14.88
N LYS A 513 20.38 -32.22 -14.30
CA LYS A 513 20.31 -31.77 -12.90
C LYS A 513 19.04 -30.97 -12.60
N VAL A 514 18.66 -30.04 -13.48
CA VAL A 514 17.42 -29.25 -13.32
C VAL A 514 16.18 -30.16 -13.41
N THR A 515 16.20 -31.14 -14.30
CA THR A 515 15.09 -32.08 -14.51
C THR A 515 14.90 -33.01 -13.30
N GLU A 516 15.99 -33.49 -12.69
CA GLU A 516 15.96 -34.28 -11.46
C GLU A 516 15.30 -33.53 -10.30
N ILE A 517 15.72 -32.28 -10.07
CA ILE A 517 15.10 -31.41 -9.05
C ILE A 517 13.62 -31.19 -9.40
N ARG A 518 13.28 -30.96 -10.67
CA ARG A 518 11.91 -30.76 -11.13
C ARG A 518 11.03 -32.01 -10.90
N GLN A 519 11.54 -33.21 -11.10
CA GLN A 519 10.81 -34.45 -10.81
C GLN A 519 10.47 -34.57 -9.33
N SER A 520 11.43 -34.28 -8.44
CA SER A 520 11.18 -34.25 -6.99
C SER A 520 10.09 -33.23 -6.61
N GLU A 521 10.12 -32.04 -7.23
CA GLU A 521 9.13 -30.98 -7.05
C GLU A 521 7.73 -31.45 -7.48
N LEU A 522 7.63 -32.09 -8.66
CA LEU A 522 6.37 -32.60 -9.22
C LEU A 522 5.76 -33.72 -8.36
N HIS A 523 6.59 -34.59 -7.78
CA HIS A 523 6.10 -35.67 -6.91
C HIS A 523 5.42 -35.13 -5.64
N VAL A 524 5.97 -34.08 -5.02
CA VAL A 524 5.35 -33.41 -3.88
C VAL A 524 4.08 -32.67 -4.30
N LEU A 525 4.13 -31.97 -5.45
CA LEU A 525 2.96 -31.29 -6.04
C LEU A 525 1.80 -32.25 -6.29
N LYS A 526 2.04 -33.46 -6.79
CA LYS A 526 1.01 -34.49 -6.99
C LYS A 526 0.33 -34.89 -5.68
N LYS A 527 1.10 -35.07 -4.60
CA LYS A 527 0.56 -35.37 -3.26
C LYS A 527 -0.27 -34.22 -2.69
N SER A 528 0.19 -32.97 -2.87
CA SER A 528 -0.56 -31.76 -2.48
C SER A 528 -1.85 -31.62 -3.29
N ALA A 529 -1.82 -31.87 -4.60
CA ALA A 529 -3.01 -31.84 -5.45
C ALA A 529 -4.06 -32.88 -5.02
N LEU A 530 -3.63 -34.10 -4.66
CA LEU A 530 -4.54 -35.13 -4.13
C LEU A 530 -5.20 -34.71 -2.82
N LEU A 531 -4.43 -34.11 -1.89
CA LEU A 531 -4.97 -33.53 -0.66
C LEU A 531 -5.91 -32.35 -0.94
N GLY A 532 -5.59 -31.51 -1.91
CA GLY A 532 -6.44 -30.41 -2.36
C GLY A 532 -7.77 -30.91 -2.93
N ALA A 533 -7.76 -32.00 -3.69
CA ALA A 533 -8.97 -32.65 -4.19
C ALA A 533 -9.84 -33.18 -3.04
N MET A 534 -9.24 -33.84 -2.04
CA MET A 534 -9.97 -34.29 -0.84
C MET A 534 -10.58 -33.11 -0.06
N SER A 535 -9.84 -32.02 0.11
CA SER A 535 -10.36 -30.80 0.75
C SER A 535 -11.54 -30.21 -0.02
N THR A 536 -11.41 -30.11 -1.35
CA THR A 536 -12.48 -29.58 -2.21
C THR A 536 -13.71 -30.46 -2.14
N PHE A 537 -13.55 -31.78 -2.13
CA PHE A 537 -14.63 -32.75 -1.95
C PHE A 537 -15.36 -32.54 -0.62
N THR A 538 -14.63 -32.49 0.51
CA THR A 538 -15.24 -32.23 1.83
C THR A 538 -16.02 -30.91 1.84
N TRP A 539 -15.50 -29.87 1.17
CA TRP A 539 -16.18 -28.57 1.07
C TRP A 539 -17.45 -28.58 0.23
N VAL A 540 -17.45 -29.29 -0.90
CA VAL A 540 -18.62 -29.39 -1.79
C VAL A 540 -19.72 -30.25 -1.16
N CYS A 541 -19.35 -31.31 -0.46
CA CYS A 541 -20.31 -32.22 0.19
C CYS A 541 -20.84 -31.70 1.54
N ALA A 542 -20.18 -30.74 2.19
CA ALA A 542 -20.57 -30.26 3.52
C ALA A 542 -22.03 -29.77 3.61
N PRO A 543 -22.54 -28.90 2.71
CA PRO A 543 -23.94 -28.43 2.80
C PRO A 543 -24.95 -29.56 2.61
N PHE A 544 -24.65 -30.51 1.70
CA PHE A 544 -25.49 -31.67 1.48
C PHE A 544 -25.57 -32.56 2.72
N LEU A 545 -24.43 -32.88 3.35
CA LEU A 545 -24.39 -33.72 4.54
C LEU A 545 -25.06 -33.06 5.75
N VAL A 546 -24.91 -31.74 5.90
CA VAL A 546 -25.58 -30.95 6.94
C VAL A 546 -27.09 -30.89 6.71
N ALA A 547 -27.54 -30.65 5.48
CA ALA A 547 -28.95 -30.64 5.14
C ALA A 547 -29.58 -32.03 5.35
N LEU A 548 -28.92 -33.09 4.89
CA LEU A 548 -29.37 -34.47 5.04
C LEU A 548 -29.51 -34.86 6.52
N SER A 549 -28.53 -34.53 7.37
CA SER A 549 -28.61 -34.85 8.80
C SER A 549 -29.69 -34.04 9.50
N THR A 550 -29.84 -32.75 9.16
CA THR A 550 -30.81 -31.88 9.81
C THR A 550 -32.24 -32.23 9.41
N PHE A 551 -32.52 -32.41 8.11
CA PHE A 551 -33.85 -32.78 7.63
C PHE A 551 -34.21 -34.22 8.01
N GLY A 552 -33.24 -35.15 7.97
CA GLY A 552 -33.45 -36.52 8.43
C GLY A 552 -33.87 -36.57 9.90
N VAL A 553 -33.17 -35.85 10.78
CA VAL A 553 -33.53 -35.77 12.20
C VAL A 553 -34.85 -35.02 12.42
N TYR A 554 -35.16 -34.00 11.62
CA TYR A 554 -36.42 -33.26 11.70
C TYR A 554 -37.65 -34.14 11.45
N VAL A 555 -37.59 -34.99 10.42
CA VAL A 555 -38.67 -35.93 10.06
C VAL A 555 -38.72 -37.13 11.01
N LEU A 556 -37.57 -37.63 11.49
CA LEU A 556 -37.51 -38.83 12.35
C LEU A 556 -37.89 -38.57 13.82
N ILE A 557 -37.82 -37.33 14.31
CA ILE A 557 -38.08 -37.01 15.73
C ILE A 557 -39.59 -36.97 16.07
N ASP A 558 -40.41 -36.43 15.17
CA ASP A 558 -41.86 -36.28 15.41
C ASP A 558 -42.61 -36.40 14.07
N GLU A 559 -43.61 -37.28 14.02
CA GLU A 559 -44.45 -37.50 12.83
C GLU A 559 -45.26 -36.25 12.45
N ARG A 560 -45.40 -35.27 13.36
CA ARG A 560 -46.08 -33.99 13.09
C ARG A 560 -45.19 -32.95 12.41
N ASN A 561 -43.88 -33.18 12.33
CA ASN A 561 -42.93 -32.26 11.73
C ASN A 561 -42.95 -32.37 10.19
N VAL A 562 -43.83 -31.63 9.54
CA VAL A 562 -43.86 -31.55 8.07
C VAL A 562 -42.81 -30.56 7.56
N LEU A 563 -41.97 -31.05 6.65
CA LEU A 563 -40.95 -30.26 5.95
C LEU A 563 -41.59 -29.53 4.75
N ASP A 564 -42.12 -28.34 5.02
CA ASP A 564 -42.70 -27.46 4.00
C ASP A 564 -41.61 -26.83 3.10
N ALA A 565 -41.97 -26.47 1.85
CA ALA A 565 -41.13 -25.77 0.88
C ALA A 565 -40.41 -24.58 1.51
N GLN A 566 -41.16 -23.74 2.25
CA GLN A 566 -40.59 -22.56 2.89
C GLN A 566 -39.49 -22.95 3.90
N LYS A 567 -39.73 -23.95 4.76
CA LYS A 567 -38.74 -24.40 5.75
C LYS A 567 -37.51 -25.01 5.09
N ALA A 568 -37.70 -25.82 4.05
CA ALA A 568 -36.61 -26.48 3.33
C ALA A 568 -35.71 -25.47 2.61
N PHE A 569 -36.30 -24.57 1.81
CA PHE A 569 -35.55 -23.58 1.03
C PHE A 569 -34.89 -22.50 1.90
N VAL A 570 -35.57 -22.00 2.93
CA VAL A 570 -34.98 -21.02 3.87
C VAL A 570 -33.79 -21.65 4.61
N SER A 571 -33.92 -22.91 5.05
CA SER A 571 -32.83 -23.61 5.73
C SER A 571 -31.64 -23.89 4.80
N LEU A 572 -31.90 -24.31 3.56
CA LEU A 572 -30.86 -24.51 2.54
C LEU A 572 -30.12 -23.20 2.22
N ALA A 573 -30.84 -22.08 2.13
CA ALA A 573 -30.26 -20.76 1.95
C ALA A 573 -29.37 -20.36 3.14
N LEU A 574 -29.84 -20.56 4.38
CA LEU A 574 -29.06 -20.29 5.60
C LEU A 574 -27.80 -21.16 5.70
N PHE A 575 -27.87 -22.45 5.32
CA PHE A 575 -26.69 -23.32 5.24
C PHE A 575 -25.68 -22.85 4.18
N ASN A 576 -26.15 -22.41 3.01
CA ASN A 576 -25.28 -21.85 1.98
C ASN A 576 -24.61 -20.53 2.44
N LEU A 577 -25.32 -19.70 3.21
CA LEU A 577 -24.76 -18.47 3.79
C LEU A 577 -23.65 -18.76 4.81
N LEU A 578 -23.75 -19.84 5.59
CA LEU A 578 -22.72 -20.28 6.55
C LEU A 578 -21.40 -20.72 5.89
N ARG A 579 -21.43 -21.12 4.61
CA ARG A 579 -20.24 -21.62 3.90
C ARG A 579 -19.14 -20.56 3.78
N PHE A 580 -19.50 -19.32 3.44
CA PHE A 580 -18.54 -18.24 3.22
C PHE A 580 -17.73 -17.88 4.49
N PRO A 581 -18.35 -17.57 5.65
CA PRO A 581 -17.61 -17.23 6.87
C PRO A 581 -16.73 -18.38 7.36
N LEU A 582 -17.20 -19.64 7.26
CA LEU A 582 -16.43 -20.81 7.66
C LEU A 582 -15.19 -21.04 6.78
N ASN A 583 -15.26 -20.72 5.49
CA ASN A 583 -14.12 -20.81 4.57
C ASN A 583 -13.10 -19.67 4.76
N MET A 584 -13.61 -18.46 5.01
CA MET A 584 -12.75 -17.28 5.13
C MET A 584 -12.01 -17.21 6.46
N LEU A 585 -12.63 -17.66 7.56
CA LEU A 585 -12.07 -17.52 8.90
C LEU A 585 -10.65 -18.11 9.05
N PRO A 586 -10.35 -19.35 8.59
CA PRO A 586 -8.99 -19.90 8.66
C PRO A 586 -7.96 -19.12 7.83
N MET A 587 -8.37 -18.59 6.66
CA MET A 587 -7.50 -17.78 5.80
C MET A 587 -7.16 -16.43 6.46
N VAL A 588 -8.13 -15.81 7.12
CA VAL A 588 -7.91 -14.55 7.85
C VAL A 588 -7.01 -14.77 9.06
N ILE A 589 -7.22 -15.85 9.83
CA ILE A 589 -6.33 -16.21 10.95
C ILE A 589 -4.88 -16.39 10.47
N SER A 590 -4.68 -17.11 9.36
CA SER A 590 -3.34 -17.29 8.77
C SER A 590 -2.73 -15.94 8.37
N SER A 591 -3.51 -15.08 7.72
CA SER A 591 -3.08 -13.72 7.32
C SER A 591 -2.73 -12.84 8.52
N MET A 592 -3.45 -12.97 9.63
CA MET A 592 -3.14 -12.27 10.89
C MET A 592 -1.82 -12.73 11.48
N VAL A 593 -1.54 -14.04 11.49
CA VAL A 593 -0.26 -14.59 11.97
C VAL A 593 0.89 -14.06 11.10
N GLU A 594 0.77 -14.10 9.78
CA GLU A 594 1.78 -13.56 8.86
C GLU A 594 2.01 -12.05 9.05
N ALA A 595 0.93 -11.27 9.19
CA ALA A 595 1.02 -9.84 9.44
C ALA A 595 1.64 -9.53 10.82
N SER A 596 1.43 -10.38 11.84
CA SER A 596 2.04 -10.22 13.16
C SER A 596 3.56 -10.38 13.13
N VAL A 597 4.06 -11.32 12.33
CA VAL A 597 5.50 -11.50 12.08
C VAL A 597 6.04 -10.28 11.32
N SER A 598 5.30 -9.82 10.31
CA SER A 598 5.65 -8.65 9.51
C SER A 598 5.71 -7.36 10.35
N LEU A 599 4.76 -7.18 11.26
CA LEU A 599 4.71 -6.09 12.22
C LEU A 599 5.93 -6.11 13.14
N LYS A 600 6.35 -7.28 13.61
CA LYS A 600 7.54 -7.43 14.47
C LYS A 600 8.80 -7.00 13.71
N ARG A 601 8.97 -7.44 12.46
CA ARG A 601 10.12 -7.07 11.61
C ARG A 601 10.16 -5.57 11.32
N LEU A 602 9.04 -4.98 10.87
CA LEU A 602 8.95 -3.53 10.63
C LEU A 602 9.25 -2.72 11.89
N ARG A 603 8.72 -3.14 13.04
CA ARG A 603 8.98 -2.47 14.31
C ARG A 603 10.47 -2.48 14.66
N VAL A 604 11.13 -3.64 14.56
CA VAL A 604 12.57 -3.75 14.80
C VAL A 604 13.32 -2.84 13.84
N PHE A 605 13.00 -2.89 12.54
CA PHE A 605 13.63 -2.05 11.52
C PHE A 605 13.50 -0.54 11.83
N LEU A 606 12.28 -0.05 12.09
CA LEU A 606 12.02 1.35 12.40
C LEU A 606 12.61 1.82 13.73
N SER A 607 12.88 0.88 14.65
CA SER A 607 13.49 1.17 15.96
C SER A 607 15.01 1.18 15.98
N HIS A 608 15.69 0.84 14.87
CA HIS A 608 17.14 0.94 14.78
C HIS A 608 17.64 2.35 15.09
N GLU A 609 18.87 2.43 15.58
CA GLU A 609 19.54 3.69 15.81
C GLU A 609 19.70 4.49 14.50
N GLU A 610 19.52 5.79 14.62
CA GLU A 610 19.70 6.76 13.53
C GLU A 610 21.07 7.43 13.70
N LEU A 611 21.64 7.91 12.59
CA LEU A 611 22.83 8.76 12.62
C LEU A 611 22.52 10.04 13.42
N GLU A 612 23.48 10.50 14.23
CA GLU A 612 23.30 11.69 15.06
C GLU A 612 23.35 12.96 14.20
N GLU A 613 22.25 13.71 14.19
CA GLU A 613 22.18 15.04 13.56
C GLU A 613 23.15 15.99 14.28
N GLY A 614 24.18 16.47 13.58
CA GLY A 614 25.20 17.38 14.14
C GLY A 614 26.51 16.71 14.59
N SER A 615 26.76 15.45 14.24
CA SER A 615 28.06 14.80 14.46
C SER A 615 29.22 15.56 13.79
N VAL A 616 28.94 16.17 12.64
CA VAL A 616 29.82 17.07 11.88
C VAL A 616 29.19 18.45 11.82
N GLU A 617 29.91 19.46 12.29
CA GLU A 617 29.45 20.84 12.25
C GLU A 617 29.69 21.43 10.86
N ASN A 618 28.62 21.84 10.19
CA ASN A 618 28.68 22.55 8.91
C ASN A 618 28.57 24.07 9.17
N THR A 619 29.42 24.57 10.08
CA THR A 619 29.45 25.97 10.45
C THR A 619 30.48 26.68 9.58
N ALA A 620 30.03 27.72 8.86
CA ALA A 620 30.93 28.72 8.34
C ALA A 620 31.52 29.47 9.55
N ILE A 621 32.59 28.96 10.14
CA ILE A 621 33.36 29.70 11.15
C ILE A 621 33.98 30.88 10.39
N THR A 622 33.30 32.02 10.41
CA THR A 622 33.78 33.27 9.84
C THR A 622 35.11 33.62 10.51
N GLY A 623 36.22 33.45 9.78
CA GLY A 623 37.56 33.82 10.23
C GLY A 623 38.56 32.66 10.37
N SER A 624 38.20 31.39 10.18
CA SER A 624 39.19 30.30 10.15
C SER A 624 39.75 30.07 8.73
N PRO A 625 41.08 29.94 8.54
CA PRO A 625 41.70 29.67 7.24
C PRO A 625 41.53 28.21 6.76
N ASN A 626 40.92 27.35 7.60
CA ASN A 626 40.86 25.91 7.39
C ASN A 626 39.49 25.50 6.88
N SER A 627 39.49 24.63 5.86
CA SER A 627 38.27 24.07 5.25
C SER A 627 37.79 22.79 5.94
N VAL A 628 38.70 22.03 6.54
CA VAL A 628 38.42 20.82 7.33
C VAL A 628 39.22 20.88 8.62
N THR A 629 38.56 20.71 9.77
CA THR A 629 39.24 20.62 11.06
C THR A 629 38.67 19.47 11.89
N ILE A 630 39.54 18.57 12.31
CA ILE A 630 39.26 17.53 13.31
C ILE A 630 40.16 17.80 14.51
N THR A 631 39.59 17.82 15.72
CA THR A 631 40.33 17.99 16.98
C THR A 631 40.02 16.82 17.91
N ASP A 632 41.05 16.03 18.20
CA ASP A 632 41.05 14.84 19.06
C ASP A 632 39.86 13.90 18.78
N GLY A 633 39.57 13.70 17.49
CA GLY A 633 38.43 12.90 17.03
C GLY A 633 38.68 11.41 17.21
N THR A 634 37.80 10.75 17.95
CA THR A 634 37.80 9.28 18.11
C THR A 634 36.51 8.71 17.53
N PHE A 635 36.63 7.78 16.58
CA PHE A 635 35.48 7.27 15.82
C PHE A 635 35.40 5.74 15.80
N SER A 636 34.18 5.24 15.84
CA SER A 636 33.88 3.81 15.72
C SER A 636 32.72 3.56 14.73
N TRP A 637 32.69 2.37 14.14
CA TRP A 637 31.60 1.95 13.25
C TRP A 637 30.32 1.59 14.02
N SER A 638 30.45 1.26 15.31
CA SER A 638 29.39 0.91 16.25
C SER A 638 29.73 1.46 17.63
N ARG A 639 28.72 1.71 18.48
CA ARG A 639 28.92 2.14 19.88
C ARG A 639 29.64 1.09 20.73
N MET A 640 29.51 -0.18 20.36
CA MET A 640 30.08 -1.32 21.11
C MET A 640 31.46 -1.74 20.60
N ASP A 641 31.82 -1.34 19.38
CA ASP A 641 33.09 -1.75 18.76
C ASP A 641 34.23 -0.85 19.25
N PRO A 642 35.47 -1.39 19.33
CA PRO A 642 36.63 -0.56 19.62
C PRO A 642 36.81 0.54 18.55
N PRO A 643 37.36 1.70 18.92
CA PRO A 643 37.57 2.81 17.99
C PRO A 643 38.49 2.40 16.85
N SER A 644 38.02 2.59 15.62
CA SER A 644 38.78 2.33 14.40
C SER A 644 39.71 3.50 14.05
N LEU A 645 39.35 4.70 14.49
CA LEU A 645 40.16 5.90 14.39
C LEU A 645 40.34 6.48 15.79
N LYS A 646 41.57 6.80 16.18
CA LYS A 646 41.91 7.22 17.55
C LYS A 646 42.63 8.56 17.51
N ARG A 647 42.17 9.52 18.32
CA ARG A 647 42.84 10.82 18.54
C ARG A 647 43.28 11.50 17.24
N ILE A 648 42.40 11.54 16.25
CA ILE A 648 42.67 12.17 14.97
C ILE A 648 42.62 13.69 15.16
N SER A 649 43.75 14.36 14.93
CA SER A 649 43.87 15.81 14.97
C SER A 649 44.48 16.30 13.66
N VAL A 650 43.69 16.97 12.83
CA VAL A 650 44.13 17.47 11.51
C VAL A 650 43.43 18.77 11.14
N GLN A 651 44.17 19.67 10.50
CA GLN A 651 43.70 20.95 9.97
C GLN A 651 44.12 21.07 8.51
N ILE A 652 43.14 21.26 7.62
CA ILE A 652 43.36 21.33 6.17
C ILE A 652 43.03 22.74 5.66
N PRO A 653 44.01 23.49 5.15
CA PRO A 653 43.79 24.83 4.57
C PRO A 653 42.84 24.79 3.38
N GLU A 654 42.07 25.86 3.18
CA GLU A 654 41.21 26.01 2.02
C GLU A 654 41.99 25.97 0.69
N GLY A 655 41.48 25.25 -0.31
CA GLY A 655 42.06 25.17 -1.66
C GLY A 655 43.25 24.21 -1.82
N SER A 656 43.70 23.58 -0.73
CA SER A 656 44.85 22.67 -0.73
C SER A 656 44.54 21.28 -1.30
N LEU A 657 45.55 20.64 -1.89
CA LEU A 657 45.56 19.23 -2.28
C LEU A 657 46.26 18.39 -1.20
N VAL A 658 45.47 17.60 -0.47
CA VAL A 658 45.93 16.73 0.61
C VAL A 658 45.95 15.27 0.14
N ALA A 659 47.07 14.58 0.32
CA ALA A 659 47.18 13.15 0.06
C ALA A 659 47.16 12.33 1.35
N VAL A 660 46.35 11.28 1.41
CA VAL A 660 46.28 10.35 2.56
C VAL A 660 46.87 9.01 2.15
N VAL A 661 47.92 8.59 2.86
CA VAL A 661 48.68 7.37 2.56
C VAL A 661 48.83 6.49 3.80
N GLY A 662 48.99 5.19 3.59
CA GLY A 662 49.13 4.21 4.67
C GLY A 662 48.88 2.79 4.19
N HIS A 663 49.24 1.81 5.02
CA HIS A 663 49.07 0.40 4.70
C HIS A 663 47.60 0.01 4.47
N VAL A 664 47.34 -1.09 3.78
CA VAL A 664 45.95 -1.60 3.61
C VAL A 664 45.37 -1.86 5.01
N GLY A 665 44.14 -1.40 5.24
CA GLY A 665 43.47 -1.54 6.55
C GLY A 665 43.84 -0.47 7.60
N SER A 666 44.69 0.53 7.29
CA SER A 666 45.09 1.57 8.26
C SER A 666 44.02 2.62 8.63
N GLY A 667 42.80 2.49 8.09
CA GLY A 667 41.69 3.40 8.39
C GLY A 667 41.47 4.57 7.42
N LYS A 668 42.13 4.59 6.24
CA LYS A 668 42.03 5.69 5.26
C LYS A 668 40.59 5.99 4.79
N SER A 669 39.85 4.99 4.31
CA SER A 669 38.45 5.15 3.91
C SER A 669 37.53 5.44 5.11
N SER A 670 37.89 4.94 6.31
CA SER A 670 37.20 5.29 7.55
C SER A 670 37.35 6.77 7.87
N LEU A 671 38.52 7.39 7.63
CA LEU A 671 38.71 8.83 7.82
C LEU A 671 37.76 9.65 6.94
N LEU A 672 37.61 9.29 5.67
CA LEU A 672 36.65 9.93 4.77
C LEU A 672 35.21 9.73 5.25
N SER A 673 34.88 8.52 5.74
CA SER A 673 33.55 8.21 6.29
C SER A 673 33.23 8.99 7.57
N ALA A 674 34.24 9.24 8.41
CA ALA A 674 34.11 10.07 9.61
C ALA A 674 33.85 11.55 9.24
N LEU A 675 34.53 12.07 8.21
CA LEU A 675 34.27 13.41 7.68
C LEU A 675 32.85 13.54 7.11
N LEU A 676 32.31 12.49 6.48
CA LEU A 676 30.94 12.46 5.98
C LEU A 676 29.87 12.34 7.08
N GLY A 677 30.26 12.05 8.33
CA GLY A 677 29.32 11.81 9.43
C GLY A 677 28.68 10.41 9.43
N GLU A 678 29.25 9.46 8.68
CA GLU A 678 28.74 8.07 8.57
C GLU A 678 29.24 7.15 9.70
N MET A 679 30.19 7.63 10.50
CA MET A 679 30.74 6.94 11.68
C MET A 679 30.27 7.59 12.98
N HIS A 680 30.20 6.81 14.06
CA HIS A 680 29.86 7.32 15.38
C HIS A 680 31.07 8.04 15.99
N LYS A 681 30.92 9.33 16.31
CA LYS A 681 31.91 10.14 17.01
C LYS A 681 31.78 9.90 18.52
N GLN A 682 32.81 9.35 19.15
CA GLN A 682 32.84 9.15 20.61
C GLN A 682 33.32 10.40 21.33
N GLU A 683 34.40 11.00 20.82
CA GLU A 683 35.07 12.16 21.41
C GLU A 683 35.56 13.10 20.30
N GLY A 684 35.83 14.36 20.66
CA GLY A 684 36.36 15.39 19.77
C GLY A 684 35.31 16.14 18.96
N SER A 685 35.78 17.02 18.07
CA SER A 685 34.93 17.81 17.14
C SER A 685 35.41 17.70 15.70
N VAL A 686 34.44 17.77 14.78
CA VAL A 686 34.66 17.76 13.33
C VAL A 686 33.91 18.93 12.74
N SER A 687 34.61 19.76 11.97
CA SER A 687 34.01 20.87 11.21
C SER A 687 34.39 20.80 9.75
N LEU A 688 33.41 21.03 8.88
CA LEU A 688 33.56 21.10 7.43
C LEU A 688 32.94 22.38 6.90
N ARG A 689 33.63 23.04 5.96
CA ARG A 689 33.17 24.29 5.36
C ARG A 689 32.64 24.07 3.94
N GLY A 690 31.31 24.10 3.78
CA GLY A 690 30.63 24.12 2.48
C GLY A 690 30.15 22.75 1.98
N SER A 691 29.81 22.68 0.69
CA SER A 691 29.33 21.43 0.06
C SER A 691 30.46 20.43 -0.14
N VAL A 692 30.16 19.15 0.04
CA VAL A 692 31.12 18.04 -0.08
C VAL A 692 30.75 17.17 -1.29
N ALA A 693 31.74 16.81 -2.09
CA ALA A 693 31.65 15.78 -3.12
C ALA A 693 32.44 14.54 -2.67
N TYR A 694 31.85 13.36 -2.81
CA TYR A 694 32.48 12.09 -2.44
C TYR A 694 32.55 11.14 -3.62
N VAL A 695 33.73 10.58 -3.87
CA VAL A 695 33.96 9.51 -4.84
C VAL A 695 34.38 8.26 -4.07
N PRO A 696 33.50 7.25 -3.94
CA PRO A 696 33.82 6.02 -3.25
C PRO A 696 34.77 5.14 -4.06
N GLN A 697 35.53 4.30 -3.36
CA GLN A 697 36.43 3.30 -3.96
C GLN A 697 35.68 2.38 -4.94
N GLN A 698 34.50 1.89 -4.52
CA GLN A 698 33.58 1.16 -5.39
C GLN A 698 32.56 2.12 -6.01
N ALA A 699 32.71 2.39 -7.31
CA ALA A 699 31.83 3.29 -8.04
C ALA A 699 30.37 2.81 -8.03
N TRP A 700 29.46 3.72 -7.66
CA TRP A 700 28.01 3.49 -7.69
C TRP A 700 27.36 4.25 -8.86
N ILE A 701 26.62 3.51 -9.69
CA ILE A 701 25.99 4.00 -10.93
C ILE A 701 24.49 3.72 -10.85
N GLN A 702 23.67 4.72 -11.17
CA GLN A 702 22.22 4.63 -11.26
C GLN A 702 21.80 3.94 -12.55
N ASN A 703 20.66 3.24 -12.49
CA ASN A 703 20.01 2.70 -13.69
C ASN A 703 19.31 3.82 -14.47
N ALA A 704 20.10 4.59 -15.22
CA ALA A 704 19.68 5.73 -16.04
C ALA A 704 20.66 5.89 -17.22
N THR A 705 20.47 6.95 -18.01
CA THR A 705 21.44 7.30 -19.07
C THR A 705 22.80 7.68 -18.48
N LEU A 706 23.85 7.61 -19.29
CA LEU A 706 25.18 8.09 -18.87
C LEU A 706 25.14 9.58 -18.51
N GLN A 707 24.42 10.38 -19.29
CA GLN A 707 24.18 11.79 -19.04
C GLN A 707 23.55 12.02 -17.67
N ASP A 708 22.45 11.34 -17.35
CA ASP A 708 21.73 11.52 -16.08
C ASP A 708 22.57 11.11 -14.87
N ASN A 709 23.42 10.09 -15.03
CA ASN A 709 24.37 9.68 -14.00
C ASN A 709 25.39 10.79 -13.68
N ILE A 710 25.82 11.57 -14.68
CA ILE A 710 26.79 12.65 -14.51
C ILE A 710 26.12 13.93 -14.00
N LEU A 711 24.96 14.31 -14.57
CA LEU A 711 24.19 15.48 -14.16
C LEU A 711 23.63 15.34 -12.74
N PHE A 712 23.22 14.13 -12.37
CA PHE A 712 22.76 13.75 -11.04
C PHE A 712 21.68 14.68 -10.46
N GLY A 713 20.69 15.01 -11.30
CA GLY A 713 19.58 15.90 -10.95
C GLY A 713 19.87 17.40 -11.08
N ARG A 714 21.07 17.80 -11.53
CA ARG A 714 21.39 19.18 -11.86
C ARG A 714 21.07 19.52 -13.32
N GLU A 715 20.85 20.80 -13.59
CA GLU A 715 20.67 21.31 -14.94
C GLU A 715 21.94 21.11 -15.79
N ARG A 716 21.76 20.85 -17.08
CA ARG A 716 22.85 20.68 -18.04
C ARG A 716 23.41 22.03 -18.47
N LYS A 717 24.70 22.24 -18.20
CA LYS A 717 25.50 23.35 -18.70
C LYS A 717 26.45 22.84 -19.77
N ASP A 718 26.10 22.96 -21.05
CA ASP A 718 26.82 22.28 -22.15
C ASP A 718 28.34 22.49 -22.15
N SER A 719 28.79 23.74 -21.99
CA SER A 719 30.23 24.06 -21.98
C SER A 719 30.97 23.43 -20.79
N TRP A 720 30.33 23.36 -19.63
CA TRP A 720 30.88 22.72 -18.44
C TRP A 720 30.84 21.20 -18.54
N TYR A 721 29.72 20.65 -19.02
CA TYR A 721 29.54 19.22 -19.21
C TYR A 721 30.64 18.63 -20.11
N TRP A 722 30.84 19.21 -21.30
CA TRP A 722 31.87 18.74 -22.23
C TRP A 722 33.29 18.92 -21.69
N ARG A 723 33.56 20.02 -20.97
CA ARG A 723 34.85 20.23 -20.30
C ARG A 723 35.13 19.15 -19.24
N VAL A 724 34.13 18.77 -18.45
CA VAL A 724 34.26 17.68 -17.47
C VAL A 724 34.47 16.34 -18.17
N MET A 725 33.74 16.06 -19.24
CA MET A 725 33.89 14.83 -20.02
C MET A 725 35.29 14.69 -20.63
N GLU A 726 35.84 15.78 -21.16
CA GLU A 726 37.19 15.84 -21.70
C GLU A 726 38.24 15.67 -20.58
N ALA A 727 38.10 16.40 -19.47
CA ALA A 727 39.04 16.35 -18.34
C ALA A 727 39.07 14.95 -17.69
N CYS A 728 37.94 14.25 -17.63
CA CYS A 728 37.85 12.87 -17.13
C CYS A 728 38.21 11.80 -18.18
N ALA A 729 38.66 12.18 -19.38
CA ALA A 729 38.99 11.28 -20.50
C ALA A 729 37.84 10.34 -20.90
N MET A 730 36.59 10.82 -20.87
CA MET A 730 35.40 10.02 -21.19
C MET A 730 35.01 10.06 -22.66
N LEU A 731 35.62 10.94 -23.48
CA LEU A 731 35.29 11.08 -24.90
C LEU A 731 35.46 9.77 -25.69
N PRO A 732 36.55 8.99 -25.54
CA PRO A 732 36.70 7.72 -26.23
C PRO A 732 35.63 6.69 -25.81
N ASP A 733 35.20 6.72 -24.55
CA ASP A 733 34.16 5.80 -24.07
C ASP A 733 32.79 6.15 -24.66
N LEU A 734 32.51 7.42 -24.92
CA LEU A 734 31.28 7.84 -25.59
C LEU A 734 31.19 7.31 -27.01
N ASP A 735 32.29 7.30 -27.75
CA ASP A 735 32.30 6.84 -29.15
C ASP A 735 32.09 5.32 -29.28
N ILE A 736 32.41 4.55 -28.24
CA ILE A 736 32.15 3.11 -28.17
C ILE A 736 30.68 2.81 -27.86
N LEU A 737 29.97 3.73 -27.21
CA LEU A 737 28.58 3.53 -26.79
C LEU A 737 27.60 3.79 -27.96
N PRO A 738 26.60 2.91 -28.18
CA PRO A 738 25.72 2.95 -29.35
C PRO A 738 24.89 4.24 -29.46
N ALA A 739 24.49 4.84 -28.33
CA ALA A 739 23.76 6.11 -28.27
C ALA A 739 24.57 7.21 -27.56
N ARG A 740 25.90 7.09 -27.52
CA ARG A 740 26.80 8.04 -26.83
C ARG A 740 26.34 8.32 -25.39
N ASP A 741 26.13 9.59 -25.01
CA ASP A 741 25.75 10.01 -23.65
C ASP A 741 24.28 9.71 -23.29
N ALA A 742 23.43 9.47 -24.29
CA ALA A 742 22.05 9.01 -24.11
C ALA A 742 21.92 7.49 -23.87
N THR A 743 23.04 6.74 -23.88
CA THR A 743 23.02 5.29 -23.68
C THR A 743 22.60 4.93 -22.26
N GLU A 744 21.64 4.00 -22.13
CA GLU A 744 21.24 3.42 -20.86
C GLU A 744 22.32 2.47 -20.33
N ILE A 745 22.82 2.75 -19.12
CA ILE A 745 23.96 2.04 -18.53
C ILE A 745 23.55 0.75 -17.81
N GLY A 746 22.27 0.65 -17.39
CA GLY A 746 21.72 -0.51 -16.68
C GLY A 746 22.01 -0.50 -15.18
N GLU A 747 21.37 -1.41 -14.43
CA GLU A 747 21.54 -1.55 -12.98
C GLU A 747 23.01 -1.85 -12.62
N LYS A 748 23.63 -1.07 -11.71
CA LYS A 748 25.06 -1.16 -11.34
C LYS A 748 26.04 -1.01 -12.53
N GLY A 749 25.56 -0.49 -13.66
CA GLY A 749 26.34 -0.30 -14.88
C GLY A 749 26.93 -1.58 -15.44
N VAL A 750 26.12 -2.62 -15.64
CA VAL A 750 26.57 -3.88 -16.27
C VAL A 750 27.25 -3.64 -17.62
N ASN A 751 26.90 -2.56 -18.32
CA ASN A 751 27.46 -2.22 -19.63
C ASN A 751 28.85 -1.53 -19.57
N LEU A 752 29.39 -1.23 -18.38
CA LEU A 752 30.66 -0.50 -18.22
C LEU A 752 31.76 -1.36 -17.58
N SER A 753 33.01 -1.13 -17.99
CA SER A 753 34.21 -1.68 -17.33
C SER A 753 34.46 -1.01 -15.96
N GLY A 754 35.31 -1.62 -15.12
CA GLY A 754 35.63 -1.07 -13.80
C GLY A 754 36.21 0.35 -13.85
N GLY A 755 37.16 0.60 -14.75
CA GLY A 755 37.77 1.92 -14.97
C GLY A 755 36.78 2.94 -15.55
N GLN A 756 35.86 2.52 -16.42
CA GLN A 756 34.78 3.40 -16.90
C GLN A 756 33.84 3.80 -15.76
N LYS A 757 33.43 2.87 -14.90
CA LYS A 757 32.58 3.18 -13.74
C LYS A 757 33.24 4.19 -12.80
N GLN A 758 34.53 4.05 -12.52
CA GLN A 758 35.26 5.03 -11.69
C GLN A 758 35.29 6.41 -12.35
N ARG A 759 35.58 6.50 -13.65
CA ARG A 759 35.57 7.79 -14.38
C ARG A 759 34.20 8.45 -14.40
N VAL A 760 33.11 7.69 -14.56
CA VAL A 760 31.73 8.24 -14.44
C VAL A 760 31.46 8.77 -13.03
N SER A 761 31.85 8.02 -12.00
CA SER A 761 31.67 8.47 -10.61
C SER A 761 32.48 9.73 -10.30
N LEU A 762 33.69 9.85 -10.85
CA LEU A 762 34.52 11.05 -10.75
C LEU A 762 33.92 12.23 -11.52
N ALA A 763 33.48 12.02 -12.77
CA ALA A 763 32.86 13.06 -13.59
C ALA A 763 31.62 13.65 -12.89
N ARG A 764 30.78 12.81 -12.26
CA ARG A 764 29.65 13.24 -11.43
C ARG A 764 30.09 14.15 -10.28
N ALA A 765 31.15 13.79 -9.56
CA ALA A 765 31.67 14.60 -8.46
C ALA A 765 32.20 15.96 -8.96
N VAL A 766 32.97 15.96 -10.05
CA VAL A 766 33.52 17.19 -10.65
C VAL A 766 32.40 18.10 -11.16
N TYR A 767 31.40 17.55 -11.86
CA TYR A 767 30.29 18.32 -12.41
C TYR A 767 29.48 19.07 -11.34
N CYS A 768 29.37 18.49 -10.14
CA CYS A 768 28.67 19.05 -8.99
C CYS A 768 29.27 20.37 -8.46
N ASP A 769 30.55 20.65 -8.75
CA ASP A 769 31.29 21.86 -8.31
C ASP A 769 31.12 22.16 -6.81
N CYS A 770 31.68 21.29 -5.96
CA CYS A 770 31.62 21.39 -4.50
C CYS A 770 32.82 22.15 -3.90
N ALA A 771 32.72 22.55 -2.63
CA ALA A 771 33.84 23.21 -1.93
C ALA A 771 34.94 22.21 -1.52
N VAL A 772 34.54 21.02 -1.08
CA VAL A 772 35.43 19.95 -0.59
C VAL A 772 35.24 18.68 -1.42
N TYR A 773 36.33 18.07 -1.87
CA TYR A 773 36.35 16.81 -2.61
C TYR A 773 37.03 15.71 -1.81
N LEU A 774 36.30 14.65 -1.50
CA LEU A 774 36.77 13.44 -0.84
C LEU A 774 36.89 12.32 -1.89
N LEU A 775 38.12 11.95 -2.24
CA LEU A 775 38.41 11.01 -3.32
C LEU A 775 39.04 9.73 -2.75
N ASP A 776 38.27 8.64 -2.72
CA ASP A 776 38.73 7.35 -2.20
C ASP A 776 39.28 6.47 -3.33
N ASP A 777 40.59 6.57 -3.57
CA ASP A 777 41.34 5.78 -4.56
C ASP A 777 40.72 5.73 -5.98
N PRO A 778 40.37 6.89 -6.59
CA PRO A 778 39.65 6.95 -7.87
C PRO A 778 40.50 6.57 -9.09
N LEU A 779 41.79 6.29 -8.91
CA LEU A 779 42.74 5.97 -9.98
C LEU A 779 43.18 4.50 -9.99
N SER A 780 42.62 3.66 -9.11
CA SER A 780 43.03 2.27 -8.93
C SER A 780 42.61 1.34 -10.06
N ALA A 781 41.45 1.59 -10.68
CA ALA A 781 40.88 0.75 -11.72
C ALA A 781 41.16 1.27 -13.16
N VAL A 782 41.95 2.34 -13.30
CA VAL A 782 42.26 2.97 -14.59
C VAL A 782 43.73 2.75 -14.97
N ASP A 783 43.99 2.68 -16.27
CA ASP A 783 45.36 2.55 -16.78
C ASP A 783 46.23 3.74 -16.38
N ALA A 784 47.53 3.53 -16.21
CA ALA A 784 48.45 4.56 -15.74
C ALA A 784 48.46 5.83 -16.61
N HIS A 785 48.27 5.70 -17.94
CA HIS A 785 48.19 6.85 -18.85
C HIS A 785 46.92 7.67 -18.62
N VAL A 786 45.76 7.01 -18.53
CA VAL A 786 44.47 7.64 -18.23
C VAL A 786 44.49 8.25 -16.83
N GLY A 787 45.07 7.55 -15.85
CA GLY A 787 45.23 8.04 -14.48
C GLY A 787 46.08 9.31 -14.42
N LYS A 788 47.16 9.40 -15.21
CA LYS A 788 47.98 10.61 -15.34
C LYS A 788 47.19 11.77 -15.96
N HIS A 789 46.43 11.53 -17.03
CA HIS A 789 45.56 12.55 -17.65
C HIS A 789 44.54 13.10 -16.66
N ILE A 790 43.83 12.21 -15.94
CA ILE A 790 42.85 12.61 -14.92
C ILE A 790 43.53 13.39 -13.81
N PHE A 791 44.71 12.95 -13.35
CA PHE A 791 45.44 13.67 -12.32
C PHE A 791 45.81 15.08 -12.79
N GLU A 792 46.38 15.25 -13.97
CA GLU A 792 46.81 16.56 -14.49
C GLU A 792 45.64 17.49 -14.80
N LYS A 793 44.56 16.95 -15.39
CA LYS A 793 43.41 17.74 -15.88
C LYS A 793 42.31 17.94 -14.85
N VAL A 794 42.22 17.11 -13.81
CA VAL A 794 41.14 17.19 -12.80
C VAL A 794 41.69 17.48 -11.42
N ILE A 795 42.52 16.59 -10.87
CA ILE A 795 42.83 16.55 -9.42
C ILE A 795 43.97 17.51 -9.05
N GLY A 796 45.01 17.53 -9.87
CA GLY A 796 46.28 18.20 -9.63
C GLY A 796 46.21 19.73 -9.64
N PRO A 797 47.35 20.40 -9.49
CA PRO A 797 47.41 21.86 -9.34
C PRO A 797 46.95 22.62 -10.60
N GLN A 798 47.06 22.02 -11.79
CA GLN A 798 46.60 22.59 -13.07
C GLN A 798 45.22 22.08 -13.49
N GLY A 799 44.58 21.27 -12.65
CA GLY A 799 43.32 20.62 -12.97
C GLY A 799 42.11 21.53 -12.78
N VAL A 800 40.97 21.07 -13.27
CA VAL A 800 39.67 21.76 -13.15
C VAL A 800 39.27 22.03 -11.69
N LEU A 801 39.76 21.23 -10.73
CA LEU A 801 39.49 21.43 -9.30
C LEU A 801 40.48 22.36 -8.59
N GLN A 802 41.29 23.12 -9.33
CA GLN A 802 42.22 24.09 -8.76
C GLN A 802 41.47 25.11 -7.86
N GLY A 803 42.01 25.38 -6.68
CA GLY A 803 41.41 26.28 -5.69
C GLY A 803 40.30 25.66 -4.84
N ARG A 804 39.91 24.40 -5.09
CA ARG A 804 39.01 23.62 -4.21
C ARG A 804 39.83 22.78 -3.24
N THR A 805 39.29 22.51 -2.05
CA THR A 805 39.93 21.58 -1.10
C THR A 805 39.76 20.16 -1.61
N ARG A 806 40.85 19.41 -1.73
CA ARG A 806 40.86 18.05 -2.29
C ARG A 806 41.60 17.11 -1.36
N ILE A 807 40.92 16.08 -0.88
CA ILE A 807 41.51 15.01 -0.06
C ILE A 807 41.53 13.74 -0.92
N LEU A 808 42.73 13.35 -1.34
CA LEU A 808 42.98 12.18 -2.18
C LEU A 808 43.57 11.05 -1.32
N VAL A 809 42.77 10.02 -1.05
CA VAL A 809 43.27 8.73 -0.58
C VAL A 809 43.81 7.99 -1.80
N THR A 810 45.07 7.58 -1.77
CA THR A 810 45.68 6.86 -2.90
C THR A 810 46.75 5.88 -2.44
N HIS A 811 46.83 4.74 -3.13
CA HIS A 811 47.97 3.84 -3.05
C HIS A 811 49.07 4.20 -4.05
N GLY A 812 48.76 5.04 -5.04
CA GLY A 812 49.67 5.50 -6.08
C GLY A 812 50.66 6.54 -5.56
N LEU A 813 51.86 6.08 -5.20
CA LEU A 813 52.94 6.93 -4.66
C LEU A 813 53.49 7.95 -5.67
N SER A 814 53.21 7.78 -6.97
CA SER A 814 53.72 8.63 -8.06
C SER A 814 53.24 10.09 -8.00
N PHE A 815 52.09 10.34 -7.38
CA PHE A 815 51.44 11.66 -7.35
C PHE A 815 51.73 12.47 -6.08
N LEU A 816 52.33 11.84 -5.06
CA LEU A 816 52.61 12.46 -3.76
C LEU A 816 53.48 13.72 -3.82
N PRO A 817 54.49 13.85 -4.70
CA PRO A 817 55.28 15.07 -4.77
C PRO A 817 54.51 16.33 -5.18
N GLN A 818 53.31 16.17 -5.76
CA GLN A 818 52.46 17.28 -6.20
C GLN A 818 51.39 17.67 -5.16
N ALA A 819 51.30 16.95 -4.03
CA ALA A 819 50.38 17.29 -2.95
C ALA A 819 50.99 18.35 -2.03
N ASP A 820 50.15 19.29 -1.58
CA ASP A 820 50.56 20.36 -0.66
C ASP A 820 50.82 19.82 0.75
N LEU A 821 50.02 18.83 1.17
CA LEU A 821 50.10 18.18 2.48
C LEU A 821 49.90 16.68 2.35
N ILE A 822 50.72 15.89 3.06
CA ILE A 822 50.60 14.43 3.11
C ILE A 822 50.29 14.00 4.55
N LEU A 823 49.26 13.17 4.71
CA LEU A 823 48.84 12.56 5.97
C LEU A 823 49.16 11.07 5.95
N VAL A 824 49.92 10.62 6.95
CA VAL A 824 50.37 9.23 7.06
C VAL A 824 49.56 8.54 8.14
N MET A 825 48.77 7.54 7.73
CA MET A 825 47.91 6.78 8.63
C MET A 825 48.48 5.39 8.92
N VAL A 826 48.64 5.09 10.20
CA VAL A 826 49.07 3.77 10.72
C VAL A 826 48.14 3.38 11.86
N ASP A 827 47.57 2.18 11.80
CA ASP A 827 46.68 1.61 12.83
C ASP A 827 45.55 2.55 13.33
N GLY A 828 45.01 3.38 12.44
CA GLY A 828 43.92 4.29 12.77
C GLY A 828 44.34 5.59 13.47
N GLU A 829 45.63 5.90 13.52
CA GLU A 829 46.19 7.18 14.00
C GLU A 829 46.94 7.90 12.87
N ILE A 830 47.01 9.24 12.93
CA ILE A 830 47.87 10.05 12.04
C ILE A 830 49.24 10.15 12.70
N THR A 831 50.25 9.50 12.13
CA THR A 831 51.60 9.46 12.71
C THR A 831 52.48 10.61 12.25
N GLU A 832 52.36 11.00 10.98
CA GLU A 832 53.16 12.05 10.38
C GLU A 832 52.29 12.93 9.47
N THR A 833 52.57 14.23 9.52
CA THR A 833 52.01 15.27 8.64
C THR A 833 53.13 16.17 8.15
N GLY A 834 53.03 16.62 6.90
CA GLY A 834 53.99 17.55 6.30
C GLY A 834 54.01 17.49 4.77
N SER A 835 54.86 18.32 4.16
CA SER A 835 55.09 18.26 2.71
C SER A 835 55.94 17.04 2.32
N TYR A 836 55.97 16.69 1.04
CA TYR A 836 56.77 15.56 0.54
C TYR A 836 58.26 15.68 0.91
N LEU A 837 58.84 16.87 0.82
CA LEU A 837 60.25 17.12 1.13
C LEU A 837 60.54 17.02 2.64
N GLU A 838 59.62 17.51 3.48
CA GLU A 838 59.74 17.42 4.94
C GLU A 838 59.70 15.96 5.43
N LEU A 839 58.77 15.16 4.91
CA LEU A 839 58.64 13.75 5.27
C LEU A 839 59.83 12.91 4.80
N LEU A 840 60.44 13.26 3.65
CA LEU A 840 61.63 12.58 3.15
C LEU A 840 62.88 12.87 4.01
N GLY A 841 62.93 14.06 4.63
CA GLY A 841 64.03 14.53 5.48
C GLY A 841 64.02 13.96 6.90
N ARG A 842 62.88 13.50 7.41
CA ARG A 842 62.76 12.93 8.77
C ARG A 842 63.45 11.55 8.88
N GLN A 843 64.41 11.42 9.79
CA GLN A 843 65.06 10.13 10.06
C GLN A 843 64.09 9.18 10.79
N GLY A 844 63.91 7.97 10.25
CA GLY A 844 63.07 6.92 10.86
C GLY A 844 61.58 6.92 10.45
N GLY A 845 61.14 7.83 9.58
CA GLY A 845 59.73 7.93 9.17
C GLY A 845 59.23 6.73 8.35
N SER A 846 57.96 6.36 8.56
CA SER A 846 57.34 5.12 8.02
C SER A 846 57.32 5.08 6.48
N LEU A 847 57.30 6.24 5.82
CA LEU A 847 57.31 6.39 4.35
C LEU A 847 58.71 6.38 3.73
N ARG A 848 59.78 6.53 4.51
CA ARG A 848 61.13 6.73 3.97
C ARG A 848 61.61 5.50 3.18
N GLY A 849 61.26 4.29 3.60
CA GLY A 849 61.59 3.04 2.91
C GLY A 849 60.90 2.93 1.53
N PRO A 850 59.56 2.92 1.46
CA PRO A 850 58.80 2.86 0.21
C PRO A 850 59.16 3.96 -0.80
N LEU A 851 59.37 5.19 -0.32
CA LEU A 851 59.71 6.34 -1.19
C LEU A 851 61.12 6.23 -1.80
N ARG A 852 62.07 5.57 -1.12
CA ARG A 852 63.45 5.39 -1.62
C ARG A 852 63.52 4.35 -2.74
N GLN A 853 62.70 3.29 -2.67
CA GLN A 853 62.59 2.27 -3.73
C GLN A 853 62.03 2.82 -5.05
N LEU A 854 61.09 3.77 -4.99
CA LEU A 854 60.55 4.45 -6.17
C LEU A 854 61.57 5.37 -6.85
N ARG A 855 62.41 6.04 -6.05
CA ARG A 855 63.47 6.92 -6.57
C ARG A 855 64.59 6.14 -7.28
N THR A 856 64.77 4.86 -6.98
CA THR A 856 65.76 3.97 -7.63
C THR A 856 65.23 3.20 -8.83
N SER A 857 63.93 3.25 -9.11
CA SER A 857 63.35 2.55 -10.27
C SER A 857 63.57 3.37 -11.56
N PRO A 858 64.13 2.79 -12.65
CA PRO A 858 64.45 3.50 -13.89
C PRO A 858 63.22 3.93 -14.73
N ALA A 859 62.03 3.96 -14.14
CA ALA A 859 60.78 4.32 -14.80
C ALA A 859 60.60 5.85 -14.98
N TRP A 860 61.34 6.68 -14.24
CA TRP A 860 61.21 8.15 -14.31
C TRP A 860 61.88 8.77 -15.56
N SER A 861 62.86 8.08 -16.16
CA SER A 861 63.69 8.63 -17.25
C SER A 861 63.26 8.21 -18.67
N ARG A 862 62.30 7.29 -18.83
CA ARG A 862 61.90 6.76 -20.15
C ARG A 862 60.65 7.38 -20.78
N ALA A 863 59.97 8.31 -20.08
CA ALA A 863 58.72 8.91 -20.56
C ALA A 863 58.92 10.12 -21.53
N ARG A 864 60.07 10.22 -22.20
CA ARG A 864 60.40 11.38 -23.07
C ARG A 864 60.80 11.03 -24.51
N THR A 865 60.65 9.78 -24.93
CA THR A 865 60.89 9.36 -26.32
C THR A 865 59.60 8.88 -26.95
N THR A 866 59.00 9.76 -27.75
CA THR A 866 58.03 9.41 -28.78
C THR A 866 58.70 8.47 -29.80
N GLN A 867 58.24 7.22 -29.85
CA GLN A 867 58.34 6.37 -31.02
C GLN A 867 56.94 5.84 -31.35
N PRO A 868 56.54 5.85 -32.64
CA PRO A 868 55.25 5.31 -33.05
C PRO A 868 55.35 3.78 -33.13
N TRP A 869 54.50 3.08 -32.39
CA TRP A 869 54.29 1.65 -32.54
C TRP A 869 53.01 1.43 -33.37
N SER A 870 53.21 1.30 -34.68
CA SER A 870 52.35 0.50 -35.54
C SER A 870 52.71 -0.98 -35.35
N SER A 871 51.69 -1.87 -35.40
CA SER A 871 51.77 -3.34 -35.44
C SER A 871 51.56 -4.13 -34.14
N GLN A 872 50.54 -3.80 -33.35
CA GLN A 872 49.85 -4.75 -32.44
C GLN A 872 48.33 -4.53 -32.36
N GLU A 873 47.75 -3.79 -33.31
CA GLU A 873 46.31 -3.47 -33.34
C GLU A 873 45.45 -4.42 -34.18
N GLU A 874 46.03 -5.44 -34.83
CA GLU A 874 45.28 -6.34 -35.73
C GLU A 874 44.74 -7.62 -35.05
N GLU A 875 45.29 -8.07 -33.92
CA GLU A 875 44.77 -9.26 -33.23
C GLU A 875 43.66 -8.96 -32.20
N ALA A 876 43.53 -7.71 -31.73
CA ALA A 876 42.44 -7.29 -30.84
C ALA A 876 41.23 -6.70 -31.60
N LYS A 877 41.41 -6.25 -32.85
CA LYS A 877 40.31 -5.78 -33.72
C LYS A 877 39.48 -6.95 -34.28
N GLY A 878 40.08 -8.13 -34.47
CA GLY A 878 39.37 -9.32 -34.96
C GLY A 878 38.33 -9.91 -34.01
N GLU A 879 38.54 -9.80 -32.69
CA GLU A 879 37.54 -10.28 -31.69
C GLU A 879 36.47 -9.21 -31.34
N ALA A 880 36.76 -7.92 -31.57
CA ALA A 880 35.80 -6.83 -31.33
C ALA A 880 34.85 -6.60 -32.52
N GLU A 881 35.31 -6.79 -33.77
CA GLU A 881 34.48 -6.60 -34.97
C GLU A 881 33.51 -7.77 -35.21
N GLY A 882 33.82 -8.98 -34.74
CA GLY A 882 32.91 -10.14 -34.81
C GLY A 882 31.74 -10.09 -33.82
N LEU A 883 31.91 -9.41 -32.68
CA LEU A 883 30.87 -9.26 -31.65
C LEU A 883 29.97 -8.03 -31.90
N GLY A 884 30.51 -6.97 -32.52
CA GLY A 884 29.74 -5.78 -32.91
C GLY A 884 28.79 -6.02 -34.10
N ALA A 885 29.19 -6.84 -35.07
CA ALA A 885 28.38 -7.11 -36.26
C ALA A 885 27.12 -7.96 -35.98
N LEU A 886 27.13 -8.80 -34.96
CA LEU A 886 25.97 -9.63 -34.56
C LEU A 886 24.90 -8.86 -33.77
N TRP A 887 25.22 -7.67 -33.26
CA TRP A 887 24.30 -6.82 -32.51
C TRP A 887 23.70 -5.69 -33.37
N ALA A 888 24.25 -5.45 -34.57
CA ALA A 888 23.80 -4.42 -35.49
C ALA A 888 22.69 -4.88 -36.47
N SER A 889 22.48 -6.19 -36.64
CA SER A 889 21.56 -6.74 -37.65
C SER A 889 20.24 -7.30 -37.09
N GLY A 890 19.80 -6.82 -35.93
CA GLY A 890 18.45 -7.08 -35.40
C GLY A 890 17.61 -5.81 -35.47
N PRO A 891 16.42 -5.80 -36.11
CA PRO A 891 15.53 -4.66 -36.04
C PRO A 891 14.90 -4.61 -34.63
N ASN A 892 15.63 -4.02 -33.67
CA ASN A 892 15.18 -3.47 -32.37
C ASN A 892 16.36 -3.43 -31.36
N GLY A 893 17.32 -2.52 -31.56
CA GLY A 893 18.39 -2.23 -30.60
C GLY A 893 17.97 -1.31 -29.45
N GLY A 894 16.78 -1.51 -28.88
CA GLY A 894 16.32 -0.82 -27.66
C GLY A 894 16.49 -1.75 -26.46
N ALA A 895 17.57 -1.60 -25.71
CA ALA A 895 17.89 -2.43 -24.55
C ALA A 895 17.15 -1.99 -23.28
N VAL A 896 15.82 -1.98 -23.33
CA VAL A 896 14.84 -2.28 -22.27
C VAL A 896 13.54 -2.37 -23.07
N GLY A 897 12.98 -3.57 -23.17
CA GLY A 897 11.83 -3.82 -24.03
C GLY A 897 10.70 -2.85 -23.70
N LYS A 898 10.38 -1.94 -24.65
CA LYS A 898 9.03 -1.38 -24.71
C LYS A 898 8.08 -2.56 -24.66
N PRO A 899 7.07 -2.59 -23.77
CA PRO A 899 6.11 -3.67 -23.77
C PRO A 899 5.55 -3.75 -25.19
N GLY A 900 5.80 -4.88 -25.86
CA GLY A 900 5.31 -5.10 -27.22
C GLY A 900 3.81 -4.84 -27.26
N THR A 901 3.30 -4.37 -28.39
CA THR A 901 1.87 -4.14 -28.63
C THR A 901 1.05 -5.29 -28.04
N VAL A 902 0.28 -5.00 -26.98
CA VAL A 902 -0.48 -5.98 -26.21
C VAL A 902 -1.65 -6.46 -27.06
N ASN A 903 -1.40 -7.45 -27.89
CA ASN A 903 -2.43 -8.14 -28.65
C ASN A 903 -3.22 -9.07 -27.71
N PRO A 904 -4.52 -9.31 -28.00
CA PRO A 904 -5.27 -10.32 -27.26
C PRO A 904 -4.57 -11.68 -27.33
N VAL A 905 -4.68 -12.44 -26.23
CA VAL A 905 -4.11 -13.79 -26.15
C VAL A 905 -4.73 -14.64 -27.25
N LYS A 906 -3.90 -15.13 -28.17
CA LYS A 906 -4.35 -15.96 -29.30
C LYS A 906 -4.94 -17.29 -28.79
N LEU A 907 -5.97 -17.79 -29.47
CA LEU A 907 -6.58 -19.08 -29.15
C LEU A 907 -5.58 -20.25 -29.21
N SER A 908 -4.51 -20.11 -30.01
CA SER A 908 -3.41 -21.06 -30.07
C SER A 908 -2.73 -21.28 -28.71
N VAL A 909 -2.67 -20.27 -27.85
CA VAL A 909 -2.07 -20.38 -26.50
C VAL A 909 -2.92 -21.29 -25.61
N PHE A 910 -4.24 -21.13 -25.65
CA PHE A 910 -5.16 -22.02 -24.93
C PHE A 910 -5.12 -23.44 -25.50
N TRP A 911 -5.04 -23.57 -26.82
CA TRP A 911 -4.93 -24.86 -27.50
C TRP A 911 -3.63 -25.60 -27.16
N GLU A 912 -2.50 -24.90 -27.12
CA GLU A 912 -1.21 -25.46 -26.66
C GLU A 912 -1.30 -25.95 -25.23
N TYR A 913 -1.96 -25.20 -24.35
CA TYR A 913 -2.18 -25.61 -22.96
C TYR A 913 -3.07 -26.87 -22.86
N MET A 914 -4.17 -26.92 -23.61
CA MET A 914 -5.03 -28.12 -23.66
C MET A 914 -4.30 -29.33 -24.25
N LYS A 915 -3.47 -29.12 -25.29
CA LYS A 915 -2.65 -30.19 -25.88
C LYS A 915 -1.61 -30.72 -24.90
N ALA A 916 -1.03 -29.85 -24.07
CA ALA A 916 -0.08 -30.23 -23.03
C ALA A 916 -0.73 -31.03 -21.87
N ILE A 917 -1.97 -30.73 -21.51
CA ILE A 917 -2.75 -31.55 -20.54
C ILE A 917 -3.10 -32.92 -21.14
N GLY A 918 -3.41 -32.94 -22.44
CA GLY A 918 -3.93 -34.11 -23.15
C GLY A 918 -5.44 -34.01 -23.37
N LEU A 919 -5.87 -34.33 -24.60
CA LEU A 919 -7.28 -34.19 -25.02
C LEU A 919 -8.23 -35.08 -24.21
N PHE A 920 -7.81 -36.31 -23.90
CA PHE A 920 -8.62 -37.25 -23.11
C PHE A 920 -8.91 -36.73 -21.70
N LEU A 921 -7.88 -36.26 -20.98
CA LEU A 921 -8.03 -35.73 -19.63
C LEU A 921 -8.87 -34.45 -19.61
N SER A 922 -8.68 -33.59 -20.61
CA SER A 922 -9.48 -32.37 -20.77
C SER A 922 -10.96 -32.70 -20.99
N PHE A 923 -11.27 -33.62 -21.91
CA PHE A 923 -12.64 -34.08 -22.16
C PHE A 923 -13.26 -34.75 -20.92
N LEU A 924 -12.52 -35.65 -20.26
CA LEU A 924 -12.99 -36.33 -19.05
C LEU A 924 -13.32 -35.32 -17.93
N SER A 925 -12.49 -34.29 -17.75
CA SER A 925 -12.74 -33.25 -16.75
C SER A 925 -14.01 -32.45 -17.07
N ALA A 926 -14.21 -32.04 -18.32
CA ALA A 926 -15.40 -31.32 -18.75
C ALA A 926 -16.67 -32.17 -18.58
N PHE A 927 -16.60 -33.46 -18.92
CA PHE A 927 -17.69 -34.42 -18.73
C PHE A 927 -18.05 -34.57 -17.24
N LEU A 928 -17.06 -34.73 -16.35
CA LEU A 928 -17.29 -34.82 -14.90
C LEU A 928 -17.89 -33.53 -14.32
N PHE A 929 -17.48 -32.36 -14.80
CA PHE A 929 -18.10 -31.09 -14.41
C PHE A 929 -19.57 -31.01 -14.84
N PHE A 930 -19.87 -31.43 -16.07
CA PHE A 930 -21.24 -31.45 -16.59
C PHE A 930 -22.14 -32.40 -15.78
N THR A 931 -21.68 -33.62 -15.51
CA THR A 931 -22.46 -34.61 -14.73
C THR A 931 -22.67 -34.16 -13.28
N HIS A 932 -21.66 -33.54 -12.65
CA HIS A 932 -21.80 -32.96 -11.31
C HIS A 932 -22.90 -31.88 -11.26
N HIS A 933 -22.89 -30.93 -12.20
CA HIS A 933 -23.90 -29.88 -12.24
C HIS A 933 -25.30 -30.41 -12.57
N LEU A 934 -25.39 -31.39 -13.48
CA LEU A 934 -26.66 -32.04 -13.80
C LEU A 934 -27.26 -32.74 -12.57
N ALA A 935 -26.44 -33.48 -11.82
CA ALA A 935 -26.88 -34.14 -10.58
C ALA A 935 -27.31 -33.12 -9.51
N SER A 936 -26.59 -32.01 -9.36
CA SER A 936 -26.95 -30.95 -8.41
C SER A 936 -28.27 -30.28 -8.78
N LEU A 937 -28.52 -30.02 -10.06
CA LEU A 937 -29.79 -29.45 -10.53
C LEU A 937 -30.96 -30.42 -10.33
N ALA A 938 -30.75 -31.70 -10.70
CA ALA A 938 -31.75 -32.74 -10.50
C ALA A 938 -32.12 -32.91 -9.02
N SER A 939 -31.13 -32.89 -8.10
CA SER A 939 -31.37 -32.97 -6.65
C SER A 939 -32.20 -31.80 -6.13
N ASN A 940 -31.92 -30.57 -6.57
CA ASN A 940 -32.67 -29.39 -6.13
C ASN A 940 -34.10 -29.39 -6.70
N TYR A 941 -34.26 -29.80 -7.96
CA TYR A 941 -35.57 -29.93 -8.60
C TYR A 941 -36.42 -31.02 -7.94
N TRP A 942 -35.81 -32.18 -7.61
CA TRP A 942 -36.48 -33.24 -6.87
C TRP A 942 -36.95 -32.77 -5.49
N LEU A 943 -36.10 -32.05 -4.76
CA LEU A 943 -36.47 -31.49 -3.46
C LEU A 943 -37.64 -30.49 -3.59
N SER A 944 -37.66 -29.69 -4.66
CA SER A 944 -38.76 -28.77 -4.95
C SER A 944 -40.08 -29.48 -5.25
N LEU A 945 -40.04 -30.61 -5.95
CA LEU A 945 -41.25 -31.40 -6.22
C LEU A 945 -41.78 -32.06 -4.95
N TRP A 946 -40.88 -32.61 -4.12
CA TRP A 946 -41.26 -33.24 -2.86
C TRP A 946 -41.94 -32.27 -1.90
N THR A 947 -41.57 -30.99 -1.93
CA THR A 947 -42.21 -29.98 -1.08
C THR A 947 -43.63 -29.60 -1.52
N ASP A 948 -44.03 -29.94 -2.75
CA ASP A 948 -45.38 -29.66 -3.30
C ASP A 948 -46.33 -30.86 -3.18
N ASP A 949 -45.87 -32.01 -2.65
CA ASP A 949 -46.73 -33.19 -2.46
C ASP A 949 -47.81 -32.91 -1.39
N PRO A 950 -49.10 -33.07 -1.70
CA PRO A 950 -50.17 -32.88 -0.73
C PRO A 950 -50.08 -33.93 0.38
N CYS A 951 -50.20 -33.48 1.63
CA CYS A 951 -50.11 -34.30 2.84
C CYS A 951 -51.08 -35.49 2.87
#